data_AF-A0A1V5ZW79-F1
#
_entry.id   AF-A0A1V5ZW79-F1
#
_cell.length_a   1.000
_cell.length_b   1.000
_cell.length_c   1.000
_cell.angle_alpha   90.00
_cell.angle_beta   90.00
_cell.angle_gamma   90.00
#
_symmetry.space_group_name_H-M   'P 1'
#
loop_
_entity.id
_entity.type
_entity.pdbx_description
1 polymer ?
#
loop_
_entity_poly.entity_id
_entity_poly.type
_entity_poly.pdbx_seq_one_letter_code
_entity_poly.pdbx_strand_id
1 'polypeptide(L)'
;MSWINFLHFYQPFNQQFDILERVVNESYRPLIKGFLSNSKAKAVFNINGGLLELLDKYGFVDIIENLKILIKREQIELTGSAIYHPFLPLLPEEEIVRQVNLNNKTLIKYLGKVDLLGFFSPELAINLNLAKIIENLGFSWIIAEELAAPLGKPDFNQVYSIEGTKDLKILFRYKRLSVLILSAILRNINSLKEEIGEDLKKKKYILTVMDAETFGHHRPGLQEFLFDIYKSPDFSSCFCKGTEVVNKLKTKEKISIRPSTWSSEEQDFYLEKEKNTLKSYPFLLWQDPSNPIHQKQWEFTYFVIDQVKNLKNEANYHIIREKLDKAISSDSYWWASAKPWWSLEMIEEGAWALKDVIFSAENISSEIKAKAEKYYQEIIDLAFSWQRQGLIREAYRKAYRTSQNNKPYKERVYGATYNSMILEFEDEMKKAIEKQEFEKAIKWRDAIYKLKSGADIYDVLHVIDDLSISRHLPSLKSYWEYNVKEFSPFAQKHFEEFSQEEFIKVQRKKLLEFLEKAFLEWQEGKSFGEASHPLGFSWDKFNNFYLTEIPAGDITYQLEKNVWDSYSQAKFEKEGFHQNPGQNKYYVFKDKLKIIIDENSVLYHFFQFLKTKDKNKGKYLTISLLAENIAWVPLPFKRKNSHLEIKIPYIISAPFNFKFKISGFSPKNNKGKHIKYSFKDYLKKILGYLDFYLRKLIWQLG
;
A
#
# COMPACT_ATOMS: atom_id res chain seq x y z
N MET A 1 -3.29 -11.67 17.68
CA MET A 1 -2.07 -11.00 17.21
C MET A 1 -1.51 -10.14 18.32
N SER A 2 -0.19 -10.08 18.49
CA SER A 2 0.47 -9.19 19.46
C SER A 2 0.97 -7.94 18.73
N TRP A 3 0.43 -6.77 19.05
CA TRP A 3 0.82 -5.52 18.40
C TRP A 3 1.74 -4.71 19.30
N ILE A 4 2.96 -4.45 18.82
CA ILE A 4 3.91 -3.56 19.47
C ILE A 4 3.86 -2.24 18.71
N ASN A 5 3.33 -1.20 19.35
CA ASN A 5 3.40 0.16 18.84
C ASN A 5 4.66 0.85 19.39
N PHE A 6 5.61 1.13 18.50
CA PHE A 6 6.85 1.81 18.82
C PHE A 6 6.81 3.24 18.31
N LEU A 7 6.86 4.22 19.22
CA LEU A 7 6.85 5.64 18.91
C LEU A 7 8.21 6.25 19.25
N HIS A 8 8.83 6.88 18.25
CA HIS A 8 10.10 7.61 18.40
C HIS A 8 9.81 9.10 18.59
N PHE A 9 10.30 9.68 19.69
CA PHE A 9 10.17 11.09 20.04
C PHE A 9 11.56 11.74 19.95
N TYR A 10 11.74 12.61 18.96
CA TYR A 10 13.02 13.25 18.72
C TYR A 10 12.86 14.67 18.17
N GLN A 11 13.69 15.58 18.66
CA GLN A 11 13.96 16.87 18.03
C GLN A 11 15.46 17.17 18.15
N PRO A 12 16.08 17.81 17.14
CA PRO A 12 17.46 18.26 17.20
C PRO A 12 17.74 19.13 18.43
N PHE A 13 18.93 19.03 19.03
CA PHE A 13 19.30 19.73 20.27
C PHE A 13 19.24 21.27 20.19
N ASN A 14 19.28 21.79 18.96
CA ASN A 14 19.24 23.19 18.57
C ASN A 14 17.87 23.62 18.04
N GLN A 15 16.82 22.80 18.22
CA GLN A 15 15.51 23.05 17.65
C GLN A 15 14.94 24.42 18.06
N GLN A 16 14.37 25.12 17.08
CA GLN A 16 13.75 26.42 17.27
C GLN A 16 12.52 26.28 18.17
N PHE A 17 12.34 27.25 19.09
CA PHE A 17 11.29 27.20 20.09
C PHE A 17 9.89 27.14 19.47
N ASP A 18 9.62 27.92 18.43
CA ASP A 18 8.33 27.96 17.74
C ASP A 18 8.00 26.62 17.07
N ILE A 19 9.00 25.93 16.49
CA ILE A 19 8.79 24.59 15.93
C ILE A 19 8.53 23.57 17.05
N LEU A 20 9.34 23.59 18.12
CA LEU A 20 9.17 22.69 19.26
C LEU A 20 7.80 22.89 19.92
N GLU A 21 7.38 24.14 20.15
CA GLU A 21 6.07 24.46 20.73
C GLU A 21 4.94 23.87 19.90
N ARG A 22 5.00 24.00 18.57
CA ARG A 22 4.02 23.38 17.68
C ARG A 22 4.03 21.87 17.78
N VAL A 23 5.18 21.22 17.73
CA VAL A 23 5.29 19.75 17.87
C VAL A 23 4.70 19.28 19.21
N VAL A 24 5.03 19.97 20.31
CA VAL A 24 4.50 19.65 21.65
C VAL A 24 2.98 19.77 21.68
N ASN A 25 2.43 20.86 21.15
CA ASN A 25 1.01 21.17 21.24
C ASN A 25 0.16 20.36 20.25
N GLU A 26 0.68 20.12 19.05
CA GLU A 26 -0.01 19.44 17.96
C GLU A 26 0.14 17.91 18.02
N SER A 27 1.23 17.37 18.61
CA SER A 27 1.50 15.93 18.68
C SER A 27 1.73 15.40 20.10
N TYR A 28 2.81 15.79 20.79
CA TYR A 28 3.23 15.10 22.01
C TYR A 28 2.19 15.18 23.13
N ARG A 29 1.63 16.38 23.37
CA ARG A 29 0.62 16.57 24.43
C ARG A 29 -0.68 15.84 24.12
N PRO A 30 -1.28 15.93 22.91
CA PRO A 30 -2.43 15.10 22.54
C PRO A 30 -2.16 13.59 22.68
N LEU A 31 -1.02 13.11 22.20
CA LEU A 31 -0.63 11.70 22.31
C LEU A 31 -0.59 11.24 23.76
N ILE A 32 0.16 11.94 24.61
CA ILE A 32 0.33 11.58 26.02
C ILE A 32 -1.01 11.64 26.76
N LYS A 33 -1.85 12.64 26.49
CA LYS A 33 -3.22 12.71 27.04
C LYS A 33 -4.08 11.52 26.61
N GLY A 34 -3.99 11.10 25.35
CA GLY A 34 -4.72 9.93 24.88
C GLY A 34 -4.28 8.64 25.57
N PHE A 35 -2.96 8.44 25.77
CA PHE A 35 -2.47 7.32 26.59
C PHE A 35 -2.95 7.40 28.04
N LEU A 36 -2.92 8.57 28.67
CA LEU A 36 -3.39 8.76 30.05
C LEU A 36 -4.88 8.44 30.21
N SER A 37 -5.69 8.69 29.18
CA SER A 37 -7.13 8.41 29.18
C SER A 37 -7.46 6.94 28.86
N ASN A 38 -6.55 6.19 28.23
CA ASN A 38 -6.72 4.77 27.94
C ASN A 38 -5.76 3.90 28.77
N SER A 39 -6.19 3.50 29.97
CA SER A 39 -5.37 2.71 30.91
C SER A 39 -4.92 1.34 30.39
N LYS A 40 -5.51 0.82 29.30
CA LYS A 40 -5.11 -0.46 28.68
C LYS A 40 -4.09 -0.29 27.57
N ALA A 41 -3.90 0.93 27.06
CA ALA A 41 -2.97 1.19 25.97
C ALA A 41 -1.54 0.95 26.44
N LYS A 42 -0.83 0.08 25.71
CA LYS A 42 0.59 -0.21 25.91
C LYS A 42 1.39 0.21 24.68
N ALA A 43 2.49 0.92 24.88
CA ALA A 43 3.38 1.33 23.81
C ALA A 43 4.85 1.25 24.22
N VAL A 44 5.73 1.14 23.24
CA VAL A 44 7.17 1.30 23.44
C VAL A 44 7.55 2.70 22.99
N PHE A 45 8.10 3.50 23.88
CA PHE A 45 8.54 4.86 23.58
C PHE A 45 10.06 4.90 23.53
N ASN A 46 10.60 5.39 22.42
CA ASN A 46 11.95 5.90 22.41
C ASN A 46 11.91 7.42 22.57
N ILE A 47 12.66 7.93 23.54
CA ILE A 47 12.80 9.36 23.80
C ILE A 47 14.29 9.63 23.95
N ASN A 48 14.86 10.50 23.10
CA ASN A 48 16.26 10.89 23.24
C ASN A 48 16.42 11.84 24.43
N GLY A 49 17.51 11.68 25.20
CA GLY A 49 17.79 12.54 26.36
C GLY A 49 17.84 14.03 26.02
N GLY A 50 18.36 14.39 24.84
CA GLY A 50 18.40 15.78 24.37
C GLY A 50 17.01 16.41 24.21
N LEU A 51 15.99 15.63 23.86
CA LEU A 51 14.61 16.12 23.81
C LEU A 51 14.09 16.47 25.21
N LEU A 52 14.39 15.67 26.24
CA LEU A 52 13.98 15.98 27.61
C LEU A 52 14.65 17.26 28.13
N GLU A 53 15.90 17.51 27.77
CA GLU A 53 16.59 18.76 28.09
C GLU A 53 15.93 19.96 27.40
N LEU A 54 15.51 19.81 26.15
CA LEU A 54 14.75 20.85 25.43
C LEU A 54 13.38 21.13 26.07
N LEU A 55 12.65 20.08 26.43
CA LEU A 55 11.34 20.22 27.07
C LEU A 55 11.46 20.94 28.42
N ASP A 56 12.46 20.58 29.22
CA ASP A 56 12.75 21.25 30.50
C ASP A 56 13.16 22.72 30.29
N LYS A 57 14.12 22.96 29.38
CA LYS A 57 14.62 24.31 29.03
C LYS A 57 13.50 25.28 28.66
N TYR A 58 12.51 24.80 27.90
CA TYR A 58 11.41 25.62 27.39
C TYR A 58 10.12 25.51 28.21
N GLY A 59 10.15 24.86 29.37
CA GLY A 59 9.04 24.86 30.33
C GLY A 59 7.90 23.88 30.05
N PHE A 60 8.09 22.90 29.16
CA PHE A 60 7.13 21.83 28.87
C PHE A 60 7.17 20.69 29.91
N VAL A 61 7.25 21.07 31.19
CA VAL A 61 7.37 20.15 32.34
C VAL A 61 6.15 19.23 32.46
N ASP A 62 4.98 19.67 31.98
CA ASP A 62 3.76 18.87 31.95
C ASP A 62 3.93 17.57 31.15
N ILE A 63 4.71 17.60 30.08
CA ILE A 63 5.02 16.43 29.25
C ILE A 63 5.86 15.43 30.04
N ILE A 64 6.91 15.89 30.71
CA ILE A 64 7.83 15.06 31.50
C ILE A 64 7.10 14.40 32.67
N GLU A 65 6.28 15.15 33.41
CA GLU A 65 5.50 14.61 34.53
C GLU A 65 4.47 13.59 34.07
N ASN A 66 3.81 13.82 32.94
CA ASN A 66 2.87 12.85 32.38
C ASN A 66 3.55 11.57 31.89
N LEU A 67 4.77 11.66 31.34
CA LEU A 67 5.58 10.47 31.00
C LEU A 67 5.89 9.65 32.26
N LYS A 68 6.28 10.29 33.38
CA LYS A 68 6.48 9.58 34.66
C LYS A 68 5.22 8.84 35.11
N ILE A 69 4.05 9.47 34.95
CA ILE A 69 2.76 8.83 35.27
C ILE A 69 2.53 7.59 34.39
N LEU A 70 2.76 7.69 33.08
CA LEU A 70 2.60 6.55 32.16
C LEU A 70 3.56 5.40 32.47
N ILE A 71 4.80 5.70 32.85
CA ILE A 71 5.80 4.70 33.28
C ILE A 71 5.31 4.02 34.56
N LYS A 72 4.91 4.80 35.57
CA LYS A 72 4.40 4.27 36.86
C LYS A 72 3.15 3.40 36.70
N ARG A 73 2.31 3.72 35.70
CA ARG A 73 1.11 2.94 35.34
C ARG A 73 1.39 1.72 34.46
N GLU A 74 2.65 1.46 34.11
CA GLU A 74 3.06 0.40 33.18
C GLU A 74 2.32 0.47 31.83
N GLN A 75 2.10 1.68 31.34
CA GLN A 75 1.50 1.93 30.02
C GLN A 75 2.56 2.13 28.94
N ILE A 76 3.77 2.56 29.31
CA ILE A 76 4.88 2.71 28.38
C ILE A 76 6.12 1.92 28.85
N GLU A 77 6.78 1.29 27.88
CA GLU A 77 8.13 0.74 28.01
C GLU A 77 9.10 1.70 27.32
N LEU A 78 10.20 2.05 27.99
CA LEU A 78 11.23 2.90 27.40
C LEU A 78 12.37 2.08 26.80
N THR A 79 12.97 2.59 25.73
CA THR A 79 14.24 2.07 25.20
C THR A 79 15.39 3.02 25.45
N GLY A 80 16.61 2.47 25.55
CA GLY A 80 17.83 3.24 25.38
C GLY A 80 17.99 3.73 23.95
N SER A 81 18.83 4.75 23.78
CA SER A 81 19.28 5.30 22.49
C SER A 81 20.54 6.14 22.73
N ALA A 82 20.87 7.05 21.81
CA ALA A 82 21.96 8.01 21.91
C ALA A 82 21.41 9.44 22.13
N ILE A 83 22.06 10.23 23.00
CA ILE A 83 21.45 11.43 23.59
C ILE A 83 21.08 12.51 22.55
N TYR A 84 21.94 12.76 21.56
CA TYR A 84 21.75 13.78 20.53
C TYR A 84 21.62 13.17 19.13
N HIS A 85 21.07 11.94 19.06
CA HIS A 85 20.76 11.23 17.82
C HIS A 85 21.90 11.16 16.77
N PRO A 86 23.15 10.80 17.15
CA PRO A 86 24.23 10.58 16.19
C PRO A 86 24.01 9.33 15.33
N PHE A 87 24.63 9.30 14.15
CA PHE A 87 24.62 8.13 13.28
C PHE A 87 25.62 7.05 13.75
N LEU A 88 25.20 6.25 14.73
CA LEU A 88 26.06 5.32 15.49
C LEU A 88 26.91 4.34 14.66
N PRO A 89 26.42 3.71 13.57
CA PRO A 89 27.20 2.69 12.84
C PRO A 89 28.56 3.16 12.28
N LEU A 90 28.75 4.48 12.15
CA LEU A 90 29.95 5.10 11.59
C LEU A 90 30.86 5.71 12.66
N LEU A 91 30.44 5.75 13.92
CA LEU A 91 31.24 6.35 14.99
C LEU A 91 32.23 5.37 15.63
N PRO A 92 33.34 5.88 16.22
CA PRO A 92 34.19 5.07 17.08
C PRO A 92 33.43 4.54 18.30
N GLU A 93 33.80 3.34 18.76
CA GLU A 93 33.13 2.67 19.90
C GLU A 93 33.06 3.54 21.16
N GLU A 94 34.12 4.27 21.49
CA GLU A 94 34.16 5.17 22.65
C GLU A 94 33.07 6.26 22.59
N GLU A 95 32.80 6.79 21.40
CA GLU A 95 31.77 7.81 21.17
C GLU A 95 30.36 7.20 21.23
N ILE A 96 30.17 6.00 20.68
CA ILE A 96 28.92 5.24 20.79
C ILE A 96 28.59 5.00 22.26
N VAL A 97 29.53 4.42 23.02
CA VAL A 97 29.37 4.12 24.45
C VAL A 97 29.07 5.39 25.25
N ARG A 98 29.78 6.49 24.96
CA ARG A 98 29.56 7.78 25.60
C ARG A 98 28.13 8.29 25.36
N GLN A 99 27.70 8.34 24.11
CA GLN A 99 26.38 8.84 23.71
C GLN A 99 25.23 8.05 24.35
N VAL A 100 25.37 6.73 24.43
CA VAL A 100 24.38 5.85 25.08
C VAL A 100 24.36 6.05 26.59
N ASN A 101 25.53 6.15 27.23
CA ASN A 101 25.61 6.38 28.67
C ASN A 101 25.05 7.76 29.08
N LEU A 102 25.31 8.79 28.29
CA LEU A 102 24.72 10.12 28.50
C LEU A 102 23.19 10.07 28.37
N ASN A 103 22.68 9.40 27.33
CA ASN A 103 21.24 9.23 27.15
C ASN A 103 20.60 8.57 28.37
N ASN A 104 21.15 7.45 28.83
CA ASN A 104 20.62 6.71 29.97
C ASN A 104 20.65 7.55 31.25
N LYS A 105 21.73 8.30 31.49
CA LYS A 105 21.84 9.23 32.63
C LYS A 105 20.78 10.33 32.56
N THR A 106 20.58 10.93 31.40
CA THR A 106 19.59 11.99 31.20
C THR A 106 18.15 11.48 31.34
N LEU A 107 17.85 10.29 30.81
CA LEU A 107 16.56 9.63 31.04
C LEU A 107 16.32 9.40 32.54
N ILE A 108 17.31 8.89 33.28
CA ILE A 108 17.17 8.66 34.73
C ILE A 108 16.99 9.98 35.49
N LYS A 109 17.72 11.04 35.11
CA LYS A 109 17.60 12.38 35.70
C LYS A 109 16.17 12.90 35.60
N TYR A 110 15.56 12.83 34.42
CA TYR A 110 14.25 13.45 34.18
C TYR A 110 13.07 12.53 34.46
N LEU A 111 13.18 11.21 34.26
CA LEU A 111 12.06 10.26 34.36
C LEU A 111 12.13 9.36 35.61
N GLY A 112 13.23 9.41 36.37
CA GLY A 112 13.48 8.55 37.52
C GLY A 112 14.04 7.19 37.13
N LYS A 113 13.98 6.21 38.03
CA LYS A 113 14.52 4.86 37.77
C LYS A 113 13.68 4.18 36.67
N VAL A 114 14.32 3.87 35.55
CA VAL A 114 13.71 3.25 34.37
C VAL A 114 14.51 2.03 33.94
N ASP A 115 13.82 0.97 33.51
CA ASP A 115 14.44 -0.25 33.00
C ASP A 115 14.60 -0.14 31.48
N LEU A 116 15.84 0.00 31.00
CA LEU A 116 16.16 0.15 29.58
C LEU A 116 16.70 -1.16 29.02
N LEU A 117 15.81 -2.13 28.76
CA LEU A 117 16.19 -3.45 28.23
C LEU A 117 16.41 -3.45 26.72
N GLY A 118 15.71 -2.57 26.01
CA GLY A 118 15.78 -2.44 24.56
C GLY A 118 16.60 -1.26 24.10
N PHE A 119 17.12 -1.36 22.88
CA PHE A 119 17.87 -0.29 22.24
C PHE A 119 17.22 0.16 20.93
N PHE A 120 17.09 1.48 20.77
CA PHE A 120 16.77 2.14 19.50
C PHE A 120 18.04 2.82 18.98
N SER A 121 18.57 2.33 17.87
CA SER A 121 19.62 3.04 17.15
C SER A 121 18.99 4.16 16.32
N PRO A 122 19.49 5.41 16.39
CA PRO A 122 19.10 6.49 15.49
C PRO A 122 18.94 6.03 14.05
N GLU A 123 17.85 6.45 13.39
CA GLU A 123 17.52 6.09 11.99
C GLU A 123 17.28 4.58 11.75
N LEU A 124 17.05 3.81 12.83
CA LEU A 124 17.09 2.35 12.82
C LEU A 124 18.38 1.79 12.20
N ALA A 125 19.47 2.57 12.25
CA ALA A 125 20.71 2.25 11.58
C ALA A 125 21.47 1.18 12.36
N ILE A 126 21.75 0.04 11.73
CA ILE A 126 22.37 -1.11 12.38
C ILE A 126 23.53 -1.67 11.56
N ASN A 127 24.55 -2.20 12.24
CA ASN A 127 25.54 -3.13 11.71
C ASN A 127 25.99 -4.10 12.83
N LEU A 128 26.76 -5.13 12.48
CA LEU A 128 27.20 -6.12 13.47
C LEU A 128 28.10 -5.53 14.57
N ASN A 129 28.93 -4.54 14.24
CA ASN A 129 29.80 -3.91 15.22
C ASN A 129 28.98 -3.19 16.31
N LEU A 130 28.01 -2.37 15.88
CA LEU A 130 27.08 -1.70 16.78
C LEU A 130 26.32 -2.71 17.65
N ALA A 131 25.79 -3.78 17.05
CA ALA A 131 25.07 -4.81 17.80
C ALA A 131 25.91 -5.41 18.96
N LYS A 132 27.20 -5.67 18.72
CA LYS A 132 28.11 -6.16 19.77
C LYS A 132 28.33 -5.13 20.89
N ILE A 133 28.51 -3.86 20.52
CA ILE A 133 28.68 -2.76 21.50
C ILE A 133 27.43 -2.63 22.36
N ILE A 134 26.25 -2.65 21.75
CA ILE A 134 24.96 -2.55 22.44
C ILE A 134 24.74 -3.74 23.38
N GLU A 135 25.09 -4.96 22.99
CA GLU A 135 25.05 -6.11 23.89
C GLU A 135 25.99 -5.94 25.09
N ASN A 136 27.21 -5.44 24.86
CA ASN A 136 28.19 -5.20 25.93
C ASN A 136 27.74 -4.11 26.92
N LEU A 137 26.89 -3.18 26.48
CA LEU A 137 26.27 -2.17 27.34
C LEU A 137 25.09 -2.70 28.17
N GLY A 138 24.73 -3.98 28.01
CA GLY A 138 23.73 -4.66 28.83
C GLY A 138 22.31 -4.68 28.24
N PHE A 139 22.13 -4.20 27.01
CA PHE A 139 20.83 -4.29 26.34
C PHE A 139 20.54 -5.73 25.91
N SER A 140 19.29 -6.15 26.05
CA SER A 140 18.84 -7.52 25.78
C SER A 140 18.22 -7.68 24.39
N TRP A 141 17.73 -6.59 23.79
CA TRP A 141 17.14 -6.61 22.46
C TRP A 141 17.33 -5.29 21.71
N ILE A 142 17.31 -5.36 20.38
CA ILE A 142 17.36 -4.23 19.46
C ILE A 142 16.28 -4.40 18.38
N ILE A 143 15.87 -3.30 17.75
CA ILE A 143 14.95 -3.32 16.61
C ILE A 143 15.67 -2.93 15.31
N ALA A 144 15.21 -3.47 14.18
CA ALA A 144 15.76 -3.17 12.86
C ALA A 144 14.68 -3.19 11.78
N GLU A 145 15.02 -2.69 10.59
CA GLU A 145 14.19 -2.81 9.39
C GLU A 145 14.19 -4.26 8.84
N GLU A 146 13.12 -4.68 8.14
CA GLU A 146 13.00 -6.04 7.57
C GLU A 146 14.20 -6.42 6.69
N LEU A 147 14.76 -5.43 5.96
CA LEU A 147 15.89 -5.62 5.04
C LEU A 147 17.22 -5.96 5.74
N ALA A 148 17.30 -5.74 7.06
CA ALA A 148 18.45 -6.22 7.83
C ALA A 148 18.53 -7.76 7.82
N ALA A 149 17.41 -8.45 7.57
CA ALA A 149 17.37 -9.90 7.43
C ALA A 149 17.87 -10.35 6.05
N PRO A 150 18.84 -11.29 5.96
CA PRO A 150 19.48 -11.69 4.70
C PRO A 150 18.59 -12.50 3.74
N LEU A 151 17.47 -13.05 4.20
CA LEU A 151 16.64 -14.03 3.49
C LEU A 151 15.36 -13.45 2.87
N GLY A 152 15.20 -12.12 2.85
CA GLY A 152 13.94 -11.46 2.46
C GLY A 152 13.09 -11.14 3.69
N LYS A 153 11.78 -11.43 3.63
CA LYS A 153 10.82 -11.07 4.70
C LYS A 153 11.02 -11.93 5.96
N PRO A 154 11.22 -11.34 7.16
CA PRO A 154 11.40 -12.09 8.39
C PRO A 154 10.12 -12.84 8.83
N ASP A 155 10.28 -13.96 9.56
CA ASP A 155 9.14 -14.67 10.17
C ASP A 155 8.73 -13.98 11.47
N PHE A 156 7.59 -13.29 11.41
CA PHE A 156 7.00 -12.57 12.53
C PHE A 156 6.37 -13.49 13.61
N ASN A 157 6.49 -14.82 13.51
CA ASN A 157 6.09 -15.76 14.56
C ASN A 157 7.21 -16.07 15.56
N GLN A 158 8.41 -15.51 15.36
CA GLN A 158 9.58 -15.78 16.21
C GLN A 158 10.46 -14.53 16.38
N VAL A 159 11.27 -14.55 17.43
CA VAL A 159 12.35 -13.56 17.62
C VAL A 159 13.67 -14.24 17.29
N TYR A 160 14.62 -13.48 16.75
CA TYR A 160 15.94 -13.98 16.35
C TYR A 160 17.01 -13.50 17.32
N SER A 161 18.13 -14.22 17.39
CA SER A 161 19.36 -13.70 18.00
C SER A 161 20.35 -13.30 16.91
N ILE A 162 21.14 -12.25 17.12
CA ILE A 162 22.11 -11.79 16.12
C ILE A 162 23.35 -12.68 16.15
N GLU A 163 23.72 -13.25 15.00
CA GLU A 163 24.96 -14.02 14.87
C GLU A 163 26.18 -13.12 15.13
N GLY A 164 27.14 -13.60 15.92
CA GLY A 164 28.30 -12.81 16.36
C GLY A 164 28.09 -12.01 17.65
N THR A 165 26.88 -12.04 18.22
CA THR A 165 26.58 -11.62 19.60
C THR A 165 26.40 -12.84 20.50
N LYS A 166 26.41 -12.66 21.83
CA LYS A 166 26.18 -13.72 22.82
C LYS A 166 24.73 -14.21 22.73
N ASP A 167 23.77 -13.31 22.94
CA ASP A 167 22.33 -13.57 22.82
C ASP A 167 21.46 -12.31 22.56
N LEU A 168 22.02 -11.23 22.00
CA LEU A 168 21.24 -10.04 21.66
C LEU A 168 20.11 -10.38 20.69
N LYS A 169 18.87 -10.14 21.13
CA LYS A 169 17.66 -10.41 20.35
C LYS A 169 17.39 -9.29 19.36
N ILE A 170 16.81 -9.63 18.21
CA ILE A 170 16.41 -8.67 17.18
C ILE A 170 14.94 -8.87 16.79
N LEU A 171 14.20 -7.76 16.77
CA LEU A 171 12.83 -7.70 16.24
C LEU A 171 12.81 -6.81 15.00
N PHE A 172 12.03 -7.21 14.01
CA PHE A 172 11.94 -6.49 12.75
C PHE A 172 10.67 -5.64 12.70
N ARG A 173 10.81 -4.38 12.24
CA ARG A 173 9.68 -3.51 11.91
C ARG A 173 8.82 -4.19 10.86
N TYR A 174 7.50 -4.16 11.01
CA TYR A 174 6.57 -4.57 9.96
C TYR A 174 6.34 -3.35 9.03
N LYS A 175 7.15 -3.23 7.97
CA LYS A 175 7.27 -2.03 7.12
C LYS A 175 5.94 -1.64 6.50
N ARG A 176 5.21 -2.62 5.92
CA ARG A 176 3.92 -2.38 5.27
C ARG A 176 2.92 -1.68 6.18
N LEU A 177 2.72 -2.19 7.41
CA LEU A 177 1.74 -1.61 8.33
C LEU A 177 2.20 -0.25 8.85
N SER A 178 3.50 -0.11 9.14
CA SER A 178 4.06 1.19 9.56
C SER A 178 3.79 2.25 8.50
N VAL A 179 4.09 1.97 7.22
CA VAL A 179 3.87 2.90 6.10
C VAL A 179 2.38 3.19 5.88
N LEU A 180 1.51 2.17 5.97
CA LEU A 180 0.06 2.38 5.81
C LEU A 180 -0.49 3.37 6.84
N ILE A 181 -0.09 3.23 8.11
CA ILE A 181 -0.50 4.17 9.17
C ILE A 181 0.13 5.56 8.95
N LEU A 182 1.45 5.63 8.70
CA LEU A 182 2.17 6.90 8.48
C LEU A 182 1.66 7.70 7.27
N SER A 183 1.19 7.01 6.23
CA SER A 183 0.71 7.64 5.00
C SER A 183 -0.58 8.44 5.19
N ALA A 184 -1.31 8.22 6.29
CA ALA A 184 -2.66 8.73 6.52
C ALA A 184 -3.68 8.41 5.41
N ILE A 185 -3.36 7.48 4.49
CA ILE A 185 -4.28 6.98 3.47
C ILE A 185 -5.47 6.27 4.13
N LEU A 186 -5.23 5.65 5.28
CA LEU A 186 -6.24 5.00 6.09
C LEU A 186 -6.46 5.80 7.38
N ARG A 187 -7.71 6.09 7.68
CA ARG A 187 -8.14 6.74 8.94
C ARG A 187 -9.25 5.97 9.64
N ASN A 188 -9.60 4.79 9.14
CA ASN A 188 -10.66 3.94 9.67
C ASN A 188 -10.13 2.54 9.96
N ILE A 189 -10.54 1.99 11.09
CA ILE A 189 -10.05 0.70 11.55
C ILE A 189 -10.53 -0.46 10.67
N ASN A 190 -11.73 -0.37 10.09
CA ASN A 190 -12.22 -1.42 9.21
C ASN A 190 -11.36 -1.52 7.94
N SER A 191 -10.98 -0.38 7.36
CA SER A 191 -10.06 -0.35 6.23
C SER A 191 -8.67 -0.88 6.60
N LEU A 192 -8.16 -0.55 7.79
CA LEU A 192 -6.92 -1.11 8.30
C LEU A 192 -7.00 -2.64 8.40
N LYS A 193 -8.13 -3.16 8.88
CA LYS A 193 -8.36 -4.61 9.00
C LYS A 193 -8.42 -5.30 7.64
N GLU A 194 -9.09 -4.67 6.67
CA GLU A 194 -9.13 -5.16 5.28
C GLU A 194 -7.73 -5.24 4.66
N GLU A 195 -6.90 -4.21 4.87
CA GLU A 195 -5.53 -4.15 4.35
C GLU A 195 -4.55 -5.13 5.01
N ILE A 196 -4.77 -5.45 6.29
CA ILE A 196 -4.00 -6.50 6.96
C ILE A 196 -4.54 -7.89 6.57
N GLY A 197 -5.86 -8.03 6.37
CA GLY A 197 -6.49 -9.28 5.94
C GLY A 197 -6.25 -10.45 6.91
N GLU A 198 -5.97 -11.63 6.35
CA GLU A 198 -5.75 -12.88 7.12
C GLU A 198 -4.57 -12.81 8.09
N ASP A 199 -3.65 -11.85 7.93
CA ASP A 199 -2.53 -11.65 8.82
C ASP A 199 -2.97 -11.25 10.25
N LEU A 200 -4.17 -10.67 10.42
CA LEU A 200 -4.76 -10.36 11.73
C LEU A 200 -5.01 -11.61 12.58
N LYS A 201 -5.38 -12.72 11.92
CA LYS A 201 -5.77 -13.97 12.59
C LYS A 201 -4.56 -14.83 12.96
N LYS A 202 -3.37 -14.50 12.45
CA LYS A 202 -2.14 -15.25 12.73
C LYS A 202 -1.59 -14.92 14.12
N LYS A 203 -0.97 -15.93 14.76
CA LYS A 203 -0.26 -15.78 16.05
C LYS A 203 1.16 -15.21 15.83
N LYS A 204 1.24 -14.04 15.20
CA LYS A 204 2.48 -13.29 14.98
C LYS A 204 2.54 -12.03 15.86
N TYR A 205 3.76 -11.52 16.07
CA TYR A 205 3.92 -10.14 16.52
C TYR A 205 3.87 -9.21 15.31
N ILE A 206 3.43 -7.98 15.52
CA ILE A 206 3.56 -6.90 14.56
C ILE A 206 4.19 -5.72 15.28
N LEU A 207 5.40 -5.34 14.86
CA LEU A 207 6.10 -4.18 15.37
C LEU A 207 5.92 -3.01 14.39
N THR A 208 5.16 -1.99 14.76
CA THR A 208 5.08 -0.75 13.99
C THR A 208 6.03 0.27 14.59
N VAL A 209 6.93 0.84 13.77
CA VAL A 209 7.90 1.86 14.21
C VAL A 209 7.64 3.15 13.44
N MET A 210 7.36 4.22 14.16
CA MET A 210 6.82 5.48 13.62
C MET A 210 7.28 6.67 14.47
N ASP A 211 7.45 7.82 13.84
CA ASP A 211 7.71 9.09 14.51
C ASP A 211 6.45 9.59 15.22
N ALA A 212 6.61 10.03 16.46
CA ALA A 212 5.51 10.53 17.28
C ALA A 212 4.87 11.77 16.65
N GLU A 213 5.68 12.62 16.02
CA GLU A 213 5.30 13.84 15.30
C GLU A 213 4.31 13.55 14.16
N THR A 214 4.28 12.31 13.65
CA THR A 214 3.31 11.89 12.64
C THR A 214 1.87 12.02 13.15
N PHE A 215 1.64 11.72 14.42
CA PHE A 215 0.31 11.73 15.03
C PHE A 215 -0.03 13.12 15.54
N GLY A 216 -0.67 13.91 14.69
CA GLY A 216 -1.12 15.26 15.00
C GLY A 216 -0.36 16.34 14.24
N HIS A 217 0.96 16.47 14.45
CA HIS A 217 1.77 17.54 13.85
C HIS A 217 1.93 17.39 12.33
N HIS A 218 2.40 16.25 11.83
CA HIS A 218 2.47 16.02 10.38
C HIS A 218 1.11 15.63 9.78
N ARG A 219 0.30 14.88 10.54
CA ARG A 219 -1.02 14.39 10.11
C ARG A 219 -2.08 14.71 11.16
N PRO A 220 -2.77 15.86 11.04
CA PRO A 220 -3.83 16.24 11.96
C PRO A 220 -4.92 15.15 12.05
N GLY A 221 -5.33 14.83 13.29
CA GLY A 221 -6.37 13.85 13.59
C GLY A 221 -5.92 12.38 13.49
N LEU A 222 -4.69 12.09 13.06
CA LEU A 222 -4.20 10.71 12.98
C LEU A 222 -4.01 10.07 14.36
N GLN A 223 -3.78 10.87 15.41
CA GLN A 223 -3.76 10.40 16.79
C GLN A 223 -5.11 9.80 17.24
N GLU A 224 -6.23 10.32 16.75
CA GLU A 224 -7.55 9.75 17.07
C GLU A 224 -7.68 8.35 16.46
N PHE A 225 -7.27 8.21 15.21
CA PHE A 225 -7.21 6.91 14.55
C PHE A 225 -6.28 5.94 15.29
N LEU A 226 -5.12 6.39 15.77
CA LEU A 226 -4.24 5.58 16.61
C LEU A 226 -4.96 5.07 17.87
N PHE A 227 -5.70 5.94 18.56
CA PHE A 227 -6.46 5.54 19.75
C PHE A 227 -7.64 4.63 19.44
N ASP A 228 -8.23 4.72 18.26
CA ASP A 228 -9.25 3.76 17.81
C ASP A 228 -8.64 2.37 17.56
N ILE A 229 -7.40 2.28 17.07
CA ILE A 229 -6.66 1.01 17.02
C ILE A 229 -6.50 0.45 18.44
N TYR A 230 -6.09 1.28 19.41
CA TYR A 230 -5.95 0.84 20.82
C TYR A 230 -7.26 0.39 21.48
N LYS A 231 -8.41 0.94 21.09
CA LYS A 231 -9.72 0.55 21.62
C LYS A 231 -10.23 -0.76 21.00
N SER A 232 -9.66 -1.18 19.88
CA SER A 232 -10.12 -2.35 19.13
C SER A 232 -9.70 -3.66 19.77
N PRO A 233 -10.61 -4.65 19.89
CA PRO A 233 -10.28 -5.96 20.44
C PRO A 233 -9.33 -6.77 19.54
N ASP A 234 -9.23 -6.42 18.25
CA ASP A 234 -8.37 -7.13 17.28
C ASP A 234 -6.88 -6.81 17.45
N PHE A 235 -6.56 -5.69 18.09
CA PHE A 235 -5.20 -5.22 18.32
C PHE A 235 -4.85 -5.30 19.80
N SER A 236 -4.29 -6.42 20.22
CA SER A 236 -3.76 -6.55 21.58
C SER A 236 -2.41 -5.84 21.69
N SER A 237 -2.40 -4.60 22.17
CA SER A 237 -1.17 -3.84 22.38
C SER A 237 -0.31 -4.46 23.47
N CYS A 238 0.99 -4.60 23.21
CA CYS A 238 1.96 -5.23 24.11
C CYS A 238 3.34 -4.57 24.04
N PHE A 239 4.15 -4.85 25.05
CA PHE A 239 5.55 -4.45 25.17
C PHE A 239 6.49 -5.41 24.45
N CYS A 240 7.72 -4.95 24.21
CA CYS A 240 8.83 -5.79 23.75
C CYS A 240 9.38 -6.66 24.89
N LYS A 241 9.55 -6.11 26.11
CA LYS A 241 10.27 -6.76 27.24
C LYS A 241 9.78 -8.15 27.65
N GLY A 242 10.67 -8.80 28.42
CA GLY A 242 10.77 -10.20 28.83
C GLY A 242 9.61 -10.89 29.56
N THR A 243 8.37 -10.49 29.35
CA THR A 243 7.19 -11.32 29.64
C THR A 243 6.15 -11.27 28.51
N GLU A 244 6.35 -10.46 27.47
CA GLU A 244 5.34 -10.21 26.44
C GLU A 244 5.72 -10.74 25.06
N VAL A 245 6.78 -10.27 24.42
CA VAL A 245 7.15 -10.74 23.06
C VAL A 245 8.49 -11.46 23.05
N VAL A 246 9.56 -10.83 23.54
CA VAL A 246 10.92 -11.38 23.50
C VAL A 246 11.05 -12.72 24.24
N ASN A 247 10.36 -12.89 25.39
CA ASN A 247 10.42 -14.12 26.18
C ASN A 247 9.31 -15.14 25.86
N LYS A 248 8.17 -14.72 25.29
CA LYS A 248 7.07 -15.63 24.95
C LYS A 248 7.28 -16.33 23.62
N LEU A 249 7.89 -15.64 22.65
CA LEU A 249 8.18 -16.23 21.35
C LEU A 249 9.49 -17.01 21.45
N LYS A 250 9.49 -18.24 20.90
CA LYS A 250 10.70 -19.06 20.87
C LYS A 250 11.79 -18.32 20.10
N THR A 251 12.96 -18.11 20.70
CA THR A 251 14.17 -17.80 19.94
C THR A 251 14.57 -19.07 19.21
N LYS A 252 14.28 -19.14 17.90
CA LYS A 252 14.48 -20.37 17.13
C LYS A 252 15.83 -20.39 16.40
N GLU A 253 16.34 -19.23 15.98
CA GLU A 253 17.43 -19.16 15.01
C GLU A 253 18.35 -17.96 15.29
N LYS A 254 19.66 -18.15 15.03
CA LYS A 254 20.62 -17.05 14.90
C LYS A 254 20.60 -16.54 13.47
N ILE A 255 20.68 -15.23 13.29
CA ILE A 255 20.63 -14.58 11.98
C ILE A 255 21.84 -13.67 11.76
N SER A 256 22.46 -13.80 10.58
CA SER A 256 23.52 -12.89 10.13
C SER A 256 22.90 -11.62 9.57
N ILE A 257 22.90 -10.53 10.34
CA ILE A 257 22.28 -9.28 9.93
C ILE A 257 23.12 -8.55 8.86
N ARG A 258 22.43 -7.81 7.99
CA ARG A 258 23.06 -6.89 7.06
C ARG A 258 22.98 -5.46 7.58
N PRO A 259 23.99 -4.62 7.31
CA PRO A 259 23.87 -3.20 7.57
C PRO A 259 22.66 -2.59 6.86
N SER A 260 21.86 -1.80 7.57
CA SER A 260 20.62 -1.22 7.02
C SER A 260 20.11 -0.07 7.89
N THR A 261 19.15 0.67 7.35
CA THR A 261 18.36 1.72 8.03
C THR A 261 16.88 1.55 7.68
N TRP A 262 15.99 2.28 8.33
CA TRP A 262 14.57 2.34 7.92
C TRP A 262 14.30 3.02 6.57
N SER A 263 15.30 3.72 6.01
CA SER A 263 15.26 4.30 4.67
C SER A 263 15.75 3.36 3.58
N SER A 264 16.33 2.22 3.94
CA SER A 264 16.86 1.27 2.97
C SER A 264 15.74 0.66 2.11
N GLU A 265 16.05 0.46 0.82
CA GLU A 265 15.22 -0.24 -0.16
C GLU A 265 15.96 -1.47 -0.72
N GLU A 266 15.22 -2.46 -1.25
CA GLU A 266 15.85 -3.67 -1.82
C GLU A 266 16.88 -3.30 -2.92
N GLN A 267 16.56 -2.33 -3.77
CA GLN A 267 17.42 -1.89 -4.87
C GLN A 267 18.81 -1.40 -4.42
N ASP A 268 18.93 -0.88 -3.19
CA ASP A 268 20.19 -0.43 -2.60
C ASP A 268 21.18 -1.59 -2.40
N PHE A 269 20.68 -2.83 -2.43
CA PHE A 269 21.45 -4.06 -2.30
C PHE A 269 21.53 -4.87 -3.61
N TYR A 270 20.56 -4.74 -4.53
CA TYR A 270 20.46 -5.57 -5.74
C TYR A 270 21.18 -5.03 -6.97
N LEU A 271 21.48 -3.73 -7.06
CA LEU A 271 22.09 -3.09 -8.25
C LEU A 271 23.48 -3.63 -8.66
N GLU A 272 24.08 -4.54 -7.90
CA GLU A 272 25.43 -5.07 -8.18
C GLU A 272 25.53 -6.60 -8.26
N LYS A 273 24.43 -7.35 -8.09
CA LYS A 273 24.46 -8.80 -8.34
C LYS A 273 24.74 -9.12 -9.83
N GLU A 274 24.30 -8.25 -10.74
CA GLU A 274 24.61 -8.34 -12.17
C GLU A 274 26.03 -7.87 -12.52
N LYS A 275 26.70 -7.12 -11.63
CA LYS A 275 28.03 -6.52 -11.89
C LYS A 275 29.19 -7.22 -11.19
N ASN A 276 28.93 -8.26 -10.41
CA ASN A 276 29.96 -9.02 -9.69
C ASN A 276 30.86 -8.15 -8.77
N THR A 277 30.38 -6.97 -8.36
CA THR A 277 31.04 -6.09 -7.40
C THR A 277 30.37 -6.22 -6.04
N LEU A 278 31.18 -6.49 -5.02
CA LEU A 278 30.77 -6.83 -3.65
C LEU A 278 30.62 -5.59 -2.74
N LYS A 279 30.37 -4.40 -3.29
CA LYS A 279 30.30 -3.16 -2.50
C LYS A 279 28.87 -2.67 -2.35
N SER A 280 28.20 -3.16 -1.31
CA SER A 280 26.96 -2.56 -0.82
C SER A 280 27.28 -1.31 0.00
N TYR A 281 26.59 -0.20 -0.29
CA TYR A 281 26.66 1.04 0.48
C TYR A 281 25.34 1.22 1.25
N PRO A 282 25.23 0.68 2.47
CA PRO A 282 23.95 0.56 3.20
C PRO A 282 23.43 1.89 3.78
N PHE A 283 24.28 2.92 3.83
CA PHE A 283 24.04 4.18 4.56
C PHE A 283 24.10 5.40 3.63
N LEU A 284 23.61 5.29 2.39
CA LEU A 284 23.76 6.35 1.36
C LEU A 284 23.24 7.74 1.77
N LEU A 285 22.24 7.82 2.64
CA LEU A 285 21.73 9.13 3.09
C LEU A 285 22.67 9.83 4.09
N TRP A 286 23.61 9.11 4.73
CA TRP A 286 24.55 9.70 5.69
C TRP A 286 26.01 9.58 5.22
N GLN A 287 26.32 8.63 4.34
CA GLN A 287 27.66 8.36 3.83
C GLN A 287 27.58 7.77 2.40
N ASP A 288 27.26 8.63 1.44
CA ASP A 288 27.41 8.34 0.01
C ASP A 288 28.88 8.54 -0.42
N PRO A 289 29.60 7.48 -0.86
CA PRO A 289 30.99 7.60 -1.32
C PRO A 289 31.15 8.50 -2.54
N SER A 290 30.09 8.73 -3.32
CA SER A 290 30.13 9.65 -4.47
C SER A 290 29.84 11.10 -4.09
N ASN A 291 29.44 11.37 -2.83
CA ASN A 291 29.16 12.70 -2.33
C ASN A 291 30.42 13.30 -1.66
N PRO A 292 31.09 14.29 -2.27
CA PRO A 292 32.28 14.93 -1.69
C PRO A 292 31.96 15.72 -0.42
N ILE A 293 30.72 16.17 -0.22
CA ILE A 293 30.30 16.86 1.01
C ILE A 293 30.27 15.87 2.17
N HIS A 294 29.68 14.68 1.98
CA HIS A 294 29.72 13.62 3.00
C HIS A 294 31.16 13.23 3.34
N GLN A 295 32.03 13.06 2.34
CA GLN A 295 33.45 12.75 2.59
C GLN A 295 34.09 13.80 3.50
N LYS A 296 33.90 15.09 3.19
CA LYS A 296 34.45 16.20 3.99
C LYS A 296 33.82 16.31 5.38
N GLN A 297 32.52 16.10 5.51
CA GLN A 297 31.84 16.07 6.81
C GLN A 297 32.42 14.97 7.71
N TRP A 298 32.58 13.74 7.20
CA TRP A 298 33.15 12.64 7.99
C TRP A 298 34.65 12.82 8.29
N GLU A 299 35.45 13.30 7.33
CA GLU A 299 36.85 13.68 7.58
C GLU A 299 36.95 14.69 8.71
N PHE A 300 36.12 15.73 8.69
CA PHE A 300 36.11 16.76 9.72
C PHE A 300 35.65 16.20 11.07
N THR A 301 34.61 15.37 11.07
CA THR A 301 34.09 14.71 12.27
C THR A 301 35.16 13.89 12.98
N TYR A 302 35.85 13.00 12.25
CA TYR A 302 36.92 12.19 12.83
C TYR A 302 38.11 13.03 13.29
N PHE A 303 38.45 14.09 12.54
CA PHE A 303 39.48 15.04 12.95
C PHE A 303 39.14 15.69 14.29
N VAL A 304 37.92 16.21 14.46
CA VAL A 304 37.50 16.85 15.72
C VAL A 304 37.46 15.85 16.86
N ILE A 305 36.93 14.64 16.65
CA ILE A 305 36.94 13.57 17.67
C ILE A 305 38.37 13.28 18.13
N ASP A 306 39.32 13.12 17.20
CA ASP A 306 40.72 12.87 17.51
C ASP A 306 41.35 14.01 18.30
N GLN A 307 41.10 15.27 17.90
CA GLN A 307 41.62 16.42 18.64
C GLN A 307 41.07 16.48 20.07
N VAL A 308 39.76 16.28 20.27
CA VAL A 308 39.16 16.31 21.61
C VAL A 308 39.73 15.22 22.52
N LYS A 309 40.17 14.07 22.01
CA LYS A 309 40.84 13.04 22.83
C LYS A 309 42.13 13.54 23.48
N ASN A 310 42.82 14.48 22.83
CA ASN A 310 44.07 15.05 23.32
C ASN A 310 43.86 16.24 24.29
N LEU A 311 42.63 16.74 24.42
CA LEU A 311 42.28 17.91 25.25
C LEU A 311 41.81 17.55 26.67
N LYS A 312 41.95 16.30 27.12
CA LYS A 312 41.42 15.81 28.41
C LYS A 312 41.87 16.62 29.64
N ASN A 313 43.01 17.31 29.54
CA ASN A 313 43.59 18.11 30.61
C ASN A 313 43.23 19.60 30.53
N GLU A 314 42.43 20.03 29.54
CA GLU A 314 41.97 21.42 29.48
C GLU A 314 40.97 21.74 30.59
N ALA A 315 41.06 22.94 31.15
CA ALA A 315 40.19 23.38 32.25
C ALA A 315 38.69 23.36 31.85
N ASN A 316 38.40 23.72 30.60
CA ASN A 316 37.05 23.74 30.04
C ASN A 316 36.71 22.47 29.22
N TYR A 317 37.45 21.37 29.40
CA TYR A 317 37.23 20.11 28.66
C TYR A 317 35.77 19.63 28.67
N HIS A 318 35.07 19.79 29.80
CA HIS A 318 33.67 19.40 29.93
C HIS A 318 32.76 20.15 28.93
N ILE A 319 33.00 21.44 28.69
CA ILE A 319 32.25 22.26 27.72
C ILE A 319 32.57 21.80 26.31
N ILE A 320 33.85 21.63 25.98
CA ILE A 320 34.31 21.16 24.67
C ILE A 320 33.69 19.80 24.35
N ARG A 321 33.67 18.91 25.34
CA ARG A 321 33.12 17.56 25.21
C ARG A 321 31.61 17.57 25.02
N GLU A 322 30.87 18.41 25.74
CA GLU A 322 29.42 18.61 25.54
C GLU A 322 29.11 19.16 24.14
N LYS A 323 29.90 20.13 23.66
CA LYS A 323 29.77 20.64 22.29
C LYS A 323 29.98 19.54 21.25
N LEU A 324 30.99 18.68 21.43
CA LEU A 324 31.22 17.56 20.52
C LEU A 324 30.09 16.53 20.58
N ASP A 325 29.53 16.28 21.77
CA ASP A 325 28.40 15.36 21.93
C ASP A 325 27.20 15.79 21.09
N LYS A 326 26.96 17.10 20.95
CA LYS A 326 25.90 17.70 20.11
C LYS A 326 26.28 17.74 18.63
N ALA A 327 27.52 18.13 18.31
CA ALA A 327 27.98 18.37 16.94
C ALA A 327 28.01 17.12 16.04
N ILE A 328 27.96 15.91 16.61
CA ILE A 328 27.96 14.63 15.86
C ILE A 328 26.54 14.08 15.59
N SER A 329 25.49 14.87 15.78
CA SER A 329 24.11 14.53 15.43
C SER A 329 23.96 14.13 13.95
N SER A 330 23.06 13.19 13.62
CA SER A 330 22.92 12.65 12.26
C SER A 330 22.34 13.64 11.24
N ASP A 331 21.61 14.67 11.68
CA ASP A 331 20.77 15.51 10.82
C ASP A 331 21.54 16.21 9.70
N SER A 332 22.69 16.83 9.99
CA SER A 332 23.47 17.59 9.00
C SER A 332 24.03 16.73 7.87
N TYR A 333 24.30 15.45 8.13
CA TYR A 333 24.73 14.50 7.11
C TYR A 333 23.55 14.11 6.23
N TRP A 334 22.38 13.86 6.83
CA TRP A 334 21.17 13.55 6.06
C TRP A 334 20.75 14.68 5.11
N TRP A 335 20.79 15.93 5.58
CA TRP A 335 20.53 17.11 4.75
C TRP A 335 21.55 17.29 3.61
N ALA A 336 22.79 16.83 3.79
CA ALA A 336 23.82 16.82 2.75
C ALA A 336 23.62 15.75 1.68
N SER A 337 22.70 14.79 1.87
CA SER A 337 22.45 13.71 0.91
C SER A 337 21.82 14.18 -0.40
N ALA A 338 21.08 15.31 -0.37
CA ALA A 338 20.24 15.79 -1.47
C ALA A 338 19.17 14.78 -1.94
N LYS A 339 18.79 13.81 -1.09
CA LYS A 339 17.88 12.70 -1.43
C LYS A 339 16.82 12.48 -0.33
N PRO A 340 15.58 13.00 -0.46
CA PRO A 340 15.09 13.97 -1.43
C PRO A 340 15.04 15.39 -0.86
N TRP A 341 15.80 15.68 0.20
CA TRP A 341 15.82 16.98 0.85
C TRP A 341 17.24 17.53 0.95
N TRP A 342 17.34 18.86 0.97
CA TRP A 342 18.58 19.62 0.98
C TRP A 342 18.36 20.95 1.69
N SER A 343 19.25 21.29 2.61
CA SER A 343 19.29 22.60 3.28
C SER A 343 20.73 23.02 3.45
N LEU A 344 21.07 24.21 2.94
CA LEU A 344 22.40 24.78 3.12
C LEU A 344 22.62 25.18 4.58
N GLU A 345 21.56 25.67 5.22
CA GLU A 345 21.53 26.11 6.61
C GLU A 345 21.87 24.94 7.55
N MET A 346 21.25 23.78 7.37
CA MET A 346 21.52 22.60 8.20
C MET A 346 22.92 22.01 7.98
N ILE A 347 23.45 22.11 6.75
CA ILE A 347 24.82 21.69 6.44
C ILE A 347 25.83 22.64 7.09
N GLU A 348 25.57 23.94 7.01
CA GLU A 348 26.39 24.97 7.62
C GLU A 348 26.41 24.85 9.13
N GLU A 349 25.25 24.70 9.75
CA GLU A 349 25.14 24.62 11.20
C GLU A 349 25.89 23.40 11.76
N GLY A 350 25.81 22.24 11.09
CA GLY A 350 26.57 21.05 11.48
C GLY A 350 28.09 21.24 11.33
N ALA A 351 28.54 21.86 10.23
CA ALA A 351 29.96 22.16 10.04
C ALA A 351 30.46 23.22 11.05
N TRP A 352 29.65 24.23 11.34
CA TRP A 352 29.94 25.25 12.34
C TRP A 352 30.04 24.65 13.73
N ALA A 353 29.12 23.75 14.11
CA ALA A 353 29.16 23.08 15.41
C ALA A 353 30.48 22.32 15.63
N LEU A 354 30.96 21.58 14.62
CA LEU A 354 32.27 20.91 14.67
C LEU A 354 33.44 21.89 14.78
N LYS A 355 33.38 23.01 14.07
CA LYS A 355 34.38 24.09 14.17
C LYS A 355 34.38 24.71 15.57
N ASP A 356 33.21 25.02 16.13
CA ASP A 356 33.07 25.64 17.44
C ASP A 356 33.64 24.76 18.56
N VAL A 357 33.57 23.43 18.45
CA VAL A 357 34.27 22.50 19.36
C VAL A 357 35.76 22.81 19.45
N ILE A 358 36.43 22.94 18.29
CA ILE A 358 37.87 23.23 18.20
C ILE A 358 38.19 24.63 18.71
N PHE A 359 37.38 25.62 18.35
CA PHE A 359 37.62 27.01 18.73
C PHE A 359 37.37 27.28 20.22
N SER A 360 36.61 26.41 20.89
CA SER A 360 36.40 26.45 22.34
C SER A 360 37.61 25.99 23.14
N ALA A 361 38.59 25.33 22.52
CA ALA A 361 39.81 24.90 23.19
C ALA A 361 40.80 26.07 23.32
N GLU A 362 41.32 26.25 24.54
CA GLU A 362 42.21 27.36 24.89
C GLU A 362 43.64 27.09 24.44
N ASN A 363 44.14 25.85 24.65
CA ASN A 363 45.53 25.47 24.42
C ASN A 363 45.74 24.71 23.10
N ILE A 364 44.77 24.74 22.18
CA ILE A 364 44.90 24.09 20.88
C ILE A 364 45.67 24.97 19.89
N SER A 365 46.55 24.35 19.08
CA SER A 365 47.46 25.10 18.21
C SER A 365 46.73 25.88 17.11
N SER A 366 47.35 26.97 16.66
CA SER A 366 46.83 27.76 15.54
C SER A 366 46.74 26.96 14.24
N GLU A 367 47.62 25.97 14.01
CA GLU A 367 47.52 25.11 12.83
C GLU A 367 46.26 24.23 12.87
N ILE A 368 45.89 23.72 14.05
CA ILE A 368 44.67 22.91 14.22
C ILE A 368 43.43 23.77 13.98
N LYS A 369 43.38 25.00 14.54
CA LYS A 369 42.29 25.95 14.29
C LYS A 369 42.19 26.30 12.80
N ALA A 370 43.31 26.56 12.13
CA ALA A 370 43.34 26.83 10.69
C ALA A 370 42.86 25.62 9.86
N LYS A 371 43.19 24.39 10.28
CA LYS A 371 42.69 23.17 9.63
C LYS A 371 41.19 22.98 9.82
N ALA A 372 40.65 23.25 11.01
CA ALA A 372 39.20 23.22 11.26
C ALA A 372 38.47 24.29 10.42
N GLU A 373 39.02 25.51 10.34
CA GLU A 373 38.50 26.57 9.47
C GLU A 373 38.47 26.13 8.01
N LYS A 374 39.54 25.49 7.53
CA LYS A 374 39.63 24.96 6.17
C LYS A 374 38.56 23.90 5.89
N TYR A 375 38.34 22.95 6.80
CA TYR A 375 37.26 21.96 6.62
C TYR A 375 35.89 22.62 6.53
N TYR A 376 35.60 23.55 7.43
CA TYR A 376 34.36 24.32 7.41
C TYR A 376 34.18 25.03 6.06
N GLN A 377 35.18 25.80 5.60
CA GLN A 377 35.11 26.50 4.31
C GLN A 377 34.93 25.54 3.13
N GLU A 378 35.67 24.44 3.08
CA GLU A 378 35.55 23.44 2.00
C GLU A 378 34.15 22.82 1.93
N ILE A 379 33.54 22.49 3.08
CA ILE A 379 32.17 21.94 3.12
C ILE A 379 31.17 22.95 2.55
N ILE A 380 31.28 24.20 2.96
CA ILE A 380 30.37 25.28 2.55
C ILE A 380 30.55 25.63 1.08
N ASP A 381 31.79 25.75 0.61
CA ASP A 381 32.09 26.01 -0.80
C ASP A 381 31.55 24.89 -1.70
N LEU A 382 31.71 23.63 -1.29
CA LEU A 382 31.14 22.48 -2.01
C LEU A 382 29.61 22.53 -2.02
N ALA A 383 28.98 22.81 -0.88
CA ALA A 383 27.52 22.89 -0.77
C ALA A 383 26.93 24.01 -1.66
N PHE A 384 27.53 25.22 -1.63
CA PHE A 384 27.16 26.30 -2.54
C PHE A 384 27.48 25.99 -4.00
N SER A 385 28.56 25.28 -4.28
CA SER A 385 28.90 24.83 -5.63
C SER A 385 27.83 23.88 -6.18
N TRP A 386 27.41 22.89 -5.39
CA TRP A 386 26.33 21.95 -5.74
C TRP A 386 25.02 22.68 -6.05
N GLN A 387 24.65 23.66 -5.22
CA GLN A 387 23.47 24.47 -5.43
C GLN A 387 23.55 25.28 -6.74
N ARG A 388 24.68 25.95 -6.98
CA ARG A 388 24.89 26.82 -8.16
C ARG A 388 24.98 26.05 -9.47
N GLN A 389 25.58 24.85 -9.46
CA GLN A 389 25.73 24.01 -10.65
C GLN A 389 24.46 23.21 -11.00
N GLY A 390 23.43 23.27 -10.16
CA GLY A 390 22.17 22.55 -10.39
C GLY A 390 22.23 21.06 -10.06
N LEU A 391 23.29 20.58 -9.40
CA LEU A 391 23.45 19.17 -9.00
C LEU A 391 22.35 18.73 -8.05
N ILE A 392 21.88 19.62 -7.16
CA ILE A 392 20.73 19.34 -6.27
C ILE A 392 19.46 19.09 -7.07
N ARG A 393 19.20 19.89 -8.11
CA ARG A 393 18.03 19.70 -8.99
C ARG A 393 18.13 18.40 -9.78
N GLU A 394 19.33 18.02 -10.22
CA GLU A 394 19.57 16.75 -10.89
C GLU A 394 19.35 15.56 -9.95
N ALA A 395 19.87 15.64 -8.71
CA ALA A 395 19.66 14.64 -7.68
C ALA A 395 18.16 14.45 -7.38
N TYR A 396 17.39 15.53 -7.25
CA TYR A 396 15.94 15.46 -7.13
C TYR A 396 15.27 14.77 -8.32
N ARG A 397 15.60 15.16 -9.56
CA ARG A 397 15.03 14.51 -10.75
C ARG A 397 15.31 13.00 -10.77
N LYS A 398 16.52 12.58 -10.39
CA LYS A 398 16.91 11.17 -10.28
C LYS A 398 16.15 10.44 -9.18
N ALA A 399 16.08 11.02 -7.97
CA ALA A 399 15.40 10.42 -6.83
C ALA A 399 13.89 10.24 -7.08
N TYR A 400 13.25 11.21 -7.73
CA TYR A 400 11.82 11.16 -7.99
C TYR A 400 11.43 10.31 -9.20
N ARG A 401 12.39 9.72 -9.96
CA ARG A 401 12.15 8.98 -11.23
C ARG A 401 11.31 9.71 -12.27
N THR A 402 10.97 10.97 -12.01
CA THR A 402 10.15 11.81 -12.85
C THR A 402 10.93 12.17 -14.09
N SER A 403 10.38 11.81 -15.25
CA SER A 403 10.70 12.39 -16.56
C SER A 403 11.85 11.83 -17.41
N GLN A 404 12.36 10.60 -17.23
CA GLN A 404 13.21 9.99 -18.26
C GLN A 404 12.41 8.99 -19.11
N ASN A 405 11.92 9.47 -20.26
CA ASN A 405 11.41 8.69 -21.40
C ASN A 405 10.08 7.91 -21.25
N ASN A 406 9.24 8.23 -20.26
CA ASN A 406 7.92 7.60 -20.17
C ASN A 406 6.88 8.34 -21.03
N LYS A 407 6.17 7.61 -21.90
CA LYS A 407 4.95 8.10 -22.58
C LYS A 407 3.78 8.12 -21.58
N PRO A 408 2.90 9.14 -21.60
CA PRO A 408 1.67 9.14 -20.81
C PRO A 408 0.88 7.85 -20.96
N TYR A 409 0.22 7.37 -19.91
CA TYR A 409 -0.53 6.12 -19.96
C TYR A 409 -1.55 6.07 -21.08
N LYS A 410 -2.27 7.18 -21.34
CA LYS A 410 -3.19 7.31 -22.48
C LYS A 410 -2.55 7.01 -23.84
N GLU A 411 -1.27 7.33 -24.01
CA GLU A 411 -0.51 7.02 -25.25
C GLU A 411 0.08 5.61 -25.27
N ARG A 412 0.08 4.91 -24.12
CA ARG A 412 0.62 3.56 -23.98
C ARG A 412 -0.42 2.46 -24.16
N VAL A 413 -1.72 2.78 -24.01
CA VAL A 413 -2.81 1.80 -24.06
C VAL A 413 -3.90 2.21 -25.05
N TYR A 414 -4.75 1.25 -25.42
CA TYR A 414 -5.93 1.55 -26.22
C TYR A 414 -6.99 2.30 -25.38
N GLY A 415 -7.76 3.19 -26.01
CA GLY A 415 -8.72 4.03 -25.29
C GLY A 415 -9.77 3.30 -24.45
N ALA A 416 -10.18 2.07 -24.83
CA ALA A 416 -11.06 1.27 -23.98
C ALA A 416 -10.38 0.80 -22.68
N THR A 417 -9.09 0.47 -22.74
CA THR A 417 -8.27 0.12 -21.57
C THR A 417 -8.08 1.35 -20.68
N TYR A 418 -7.80 2.51 -21.29
CA TYR A 418 -7.72 3.78 -20.59
C TYR A 418 -9.03 4.11 -19.85
N ASN A 419 -10.16 4.06 -20.56
CA ASN A 419 -11.48 4.36 -19.97
C ASN A 419 -11.86 3.36 -18.87
N SER A 420 -11.46 2.09 -19.00
CA SER A 420 -11.64 1.10 -17.93
C SER A 420 -10.86 1.49 -16.68
N MET A 421 -9.62 1.98 -16.83
CA MET A 421 -8.82 2.46 -15.70
C MET A 421 -9.45 3.69 -15.00
N ILE A 422 -10.05 4.60 -15.76
CA ILE A 422 -10.80 5.74 -15.18
C ILE A 422 -11.95 5.25 -14.30
N LEU A 423 -12.66 4.20 -14.73
CA LEU A 423 -13.75 3.62 -13.94
C LEU A 423 -13.24 2.92 -12.67
N GLU A 424 -12.12 2.21 -12.74
CA GLU A 424 -11.48 1.59 -11.57
C GLU A 424 -11.08 2.66 -10.53
N PHE A 425 -10.46 3.76 -10.96
CA PHE A 425 -10.12 4.86 -10.05
C PHE A 425 -11.36 5.57 -9.49
N GLU A 426 -12.41 5.75 -10.28
CA GLU A 426 -13.64 6.35 -9.79
C GLU A 426 -14.34 5.46 -8.74
N ASP A 427 -14.37 4.15 -8.96
CA ASP A 427 -14.91 3.18 -8.00
C ASP A 427 -14.14 3.23 -6.67
N GLU A 428 -12.80 3.28 -6.71
CA GLU A 428 -11.98 3.43 -5.51
C GLU A 428 -12.18 4.79 -4.82
N MET A 429 -12.36 5.86 -5.59
CA MET A 429 -12.71 7.17 -5.05
C MET A 429 -14.04 7.11 -4.31
N LYS A 430 -15.09 6.50 -4.89
CA LYS A 430 -16.41 6.37 -4.26
C LYS A 430 -16.35 5.55 -2.97
N LYS A 431 -15.66 4.40 -3.00
CA LYS A 431 -15.43 3.56 -1.81
C LYS A 431 -14.69 4.31 -0.71
N ALA A 432 -13.68 5.11 -1.06
CA ALA A 432 -12.97 5.94 -0.09
C ALA A 432 -13.87 7.02 0.52
N ILE A 433 -14.73 7.67 -0.28
CA ILE A 433 -15.72 8.65 0.21
C ILE A 433 -16.71 7.99 1.19
N GLU A 434 -17.26 6.83 0.85
CA GLU A 434 -18.17 6.08 1.72
C GLU A 434 -17.53 5.74 3.08
N LYS A 435 -16.21 5.51 3.08
CA LYS A 435 -15.41 5.25 4.27
C LYS A 435 -14.88 6.52 4.96
N GLN A 436 -15.20 7.72 4.46
CA GLN A 436 -14.69 9.02 4.91
C GLN A 436 -13.15 9.14 4.84
N GLU A 437 -12.51 8.40 3.94
CA GLU A 437 -11.07 8.45 3.66
C GLU A 437 -10.78 9.52 2.59
N PHE A 438 -10.97 10.78 2.94
CA PHE A 438 -10.95 11.89 1.98
C PHE A 438 -9.60 12.05 1.28
N GLU A 439 -8.48 11.85 1.96
CA GLU A 439 -7.15 11.90 1.35
C GLU A 439 -6.97 10.81 0.29
N LYS A 440 -7.51 9.60 0.54
CA LYS A 440 -7.52 8.51 -0.43
C LYS A 440 -8.43 8.81 -1.62
N ALA A 441 -9.61 9.39 -1.37
CA ALA A 441 -10.51 9.83 -2.43
C ALA A 441 -9.88 10.93 -3.31
N ILE A 442 -9.24 11.93 -2.70
CA ILE A 442 -8.51 13.00 -3.39
C ILE A 442 -7.38 12.42 -4.23
N LYS A 443 -6.60 11.47 -3.69
CA LYS A 443 -5.55 10.78 -4.43
C LYS A 443 -6.07 10.15 -5.73
N TRP A 444 -7.17 9.39 -5.66
CA TRP A 444 -7.74 8.74 -6.85
C TRP A 444 -8.35 9.74 -7.83
N ARG A 445 -9.01 10.79 -7.33
CA ARG A 445 -9.50 11.91 -8.16
C ARG A 445 -8.36 12.58 -8.93
N ASP A 446 -7.26 12.89 -8.25
CA ASP A 446 -6.12 13.57 -8.83
C ASP A 446 -5.37 12.68 -9.84
N ALA A 447 -5.35 11.37 -9.60
CA ALA A 447 -4.86 10.38 -10.57
C ALA A 447 -5.64 10.44 -11.89
N ILE A 448 -6.97 10.53 -11.83
CA ILE A 448 -7.84 10.68 -13.02
C ILE A 448 -7.50 11.97 -13.78
N TYR A 449 -7.32 13.10 -13.08
CA TYR A 449 -6.91 14.35 -13.72
C TYR A 449 -5.54 14.23 -14.41
N LYS A 450 -4.55 13.64 -13.73
CA LYS A 450 -3.20 13.45 -14.27
C LYS A 450 -3.18 12.53 -15.47
N LEU A 451 -3.93 11.42 -15.43
CA LEU A 451 -4.10 10.54 -16.58
C LEU A 451 -4.70 11.27 -17.78
N LYS A 452 -5.67 12.15 -17.58
CA LYS A 452 -6.31 12.91 -18.66
C LYS A 452 -5.37 13.94 -19.27
N SER A 453 -4.65 14.70 -18.43
CA SER A 453 -3.66 15.66 -18.91
C SER A 453 -2.42 15.01 -19.50
N GLY A 454 -2.13 13.75 -19.15
CA GLY A 454 -0.88 13.06 -19.46
C GLY A 454 0.28 13.45 -18.54
N ALA A 455 -0.04 13.96 -17.35
CA ALA A 455 0.95 14.36 -16.34
C ALA A 455 1.31 13.20 -15.39
N ASP A 456 0.74 12.01 -15.58
CA ASP A 456 1.03 10.78 -14.84
C ASP A 456 2.51 10.36 -14.93
N ILE A 457 3.22 10.81 -15.96
CA ILE A 457 4.66 10.58 -16.14
C ILE A 457 5.55 11.30 -15.12
N TYR A 458 4.97 12.26 -14.39
CA TYR A 458 5.63 13.00 -13.31
C TYR A 458 5.26 12.46 -11.93
N ASP A 459 4.54 11.35 -11.85
CA ASP A 459 4.32 10.67 -10.58
C ASP A 459 5.54 9.85 -10.18
N VAL A 460 5.97 10.00 -8.93
CA VAL A 460 7.12 9.28 -8.33
C VAL A 460 6.90 7.77 -8.34
N LEU A 461 5.66 7.37 -8.07
CA LEU A 461 5.15 6.02 -8.25
C LEU A 461 3.90 6.14 -9.13
N HIS A 462 3.91 5.46 -10.28
CA HIS A 462 2.82 5.57 -11.23
C HIS A 462 1.52 5.07 -10.57
N VAL A 463 0.45 5.87 -10.59
CA VAL A 463 -0.76 5.59 -9.78
C VAL A 463 -1.44 4.26 -10.16
N ILE A 464 -1.19 3.77 -11.37
CA ILE A 464 -1.64 2.47 -11.85
C ILE A 464 -0.90 1.32 -11.16
N ASP A 465 0.41 1.47 -10.92
CA ASP A 465 1.20 0.46 -10.21
C ASP A 465 0.71 0.35 -8.77
N ASP A 466 0.39 1.48 -8.14
CA ASP A 466 -0.22 1.55 -6.80
C ASP A 466 -1.55 0.79 -6.73
N LEU A 467 -2.43 1.02 -7.70
CA LEU A 467 -3.70 0.31 -7.79
C LEU A 467 -3.50 -1.19 -8.02
N SER A 468 -2.54 -1.56 -8.87
CA SER A 468 -2.22 -2.96 -9.17
C SER A 468 -1.60 -3.70 -7.98
N ILE A 469 -0.90 -2.99 -7.08
CA ILE A 469 -0.38 -3.55 -5.82
C ILE A 469 -1.51 -3.80 -4.82
N SER A 470 -2.51 -2.90 -4.79
CA SER A 470 -3.63 -2.99 -3.84
C SER A 470 -4.73 -3.96 -4.27
N ARG A 471 -4.86 -4.27 -5.57
CA ARG A 471 -5.92 -5.17 -6.07
C ARG A 471 -5.52 -5.95 -7.33
N HIS A 472 -6.17 -7.10 -7.53
CA HIS A 472 -6.20 -7.78 -8.83
C HIS A 472 -7.06 -6.99 -9.82
N LEU A 473 -6.44 -6.51 -10.89
CA LEU A 473 -7.10 -5.81 -11.99
C LEU A 473 -7.28 -6.73 -13.21
N PRO A 474 -8.34 -6.54 -14.01
CA PRO A 474 -9.48 -5.64 -13.78
C PRO A 474 -10.39 -6.17 -12.66
N SER A 475 -10.98 -5.26 -11.88
CA SER A 475 -11.92 -5.58 -10.80
C SER A 475 -13.38 -5.27 -11.15
N LEU A 476 -13.57 -4.44 -12.17
CA LEU A 476 -14.86 -4.08 -12.74
C LEU A 476 -15.11 -4.82 -14.07
N LYS A 477 -16.35 -4.74 -14.56
CA LYS A 477 -16.72 -5.20 -15.90
C LYS A 477 -15.98 -4.41 -16.98
N SER A 478 -15.84 -4.97 -18.18
CA SER A 478 -15.19 -4.28 -19.28
C SER A 478 -15.92 -2.98 -19.64
N TYR A 479 -15.19 -1.96 -20.10
CA TYR A 479 -15.76 -0.69 -20.56
C TYR A 479 -16.95 -0.86 -21.53
N TRP A 480 -16.90 -1.86 -22.40
CA TRP A 480 -17.97 -2.14 -23.37
C TRP A 480 -19.19 -2.86 -22.77
N GLU A 481 -19.12 -3.35 -21.53
CA GLU A 481 -20.22 -4.02 -20.82
C GLU A 481 -21.02 -3.05 -19.92
N TYR A 482 -20.71 -1.75 -19.96
CA TYR A 482 -21.50 -0.72 -19.30
C TYR A 482 -22.64 -0.22 -20.18
N ASN A 483 -23.79 0.06 -19.56
CA ASN A 483 -24.79 0.94 -20.12
C ASN A 483 -24.31 2.39 -19.93
N VAL A 484 -24.50 3.25 -20.93
CA VAL A 484 -24.11 4.66 -20.89
C VAL A 484 -24.65 5.39 -19.65
N LYS A 485 -25.85 5.02 -19.18
CA LYS A 485 -26.47 5.59 -17.96
C LYS A 485 -25.70 5.25 -16.67
N GLU A 486 -24.86 4.22 -16.68
CA GLU A 486 -24.05 3.82 -15.53
C GLU A 486 -22.78 4.68 -15.39
N PHE A 487 -22.33 5.34 -16.46
CA PHE A 487 -21.19 6.24 -16.39
C PHE A 487 -21.57 7.53 -15.69
N SER A 488 -20.84 7.90 -14.64
CA SER A 488 -21.05 9.20 -14.00
C SER A 488 -20.66 10.34 -14.94
N PRO A 489 -21.21 11.56 -14.75
CA PRO A 489 -20.74 12.75 -15.46
C PRO A 489 -19.24 13.00 -15.26
N PHE A 490 -18.69 12.62 -14.10
CA PHE A 490 -17.27 12.77 -13.80
C PHE A 490 -16.42 11.82 -14.64
N ALA A 491 -16.74 10.53 -14.73
CA ALA A 491 -16.01 9.58 -15.56
C ALA A 491 -16.11 9.94 -17.05
N GLN A 492 -17.30 10.29 -17.53
CA GLN A 492 -17.53 10.69 -18.94
C GLN A 492 -16.63 11.87 -19.36
N LYS A 493 -16.45 12.86 -18.49
CA LYS A 493 -15.56 14.01 -18.74
C LYS A 493 -14.07 13.62 -18.90
N HIS A 494 -13.66 12.50 -18.30
CA HIS A 494 -12.26 12.08 -18.24
C HIS A 494 -11.91 10.89 -19.14
N PHE A 495 -12.89 10.31 -19.85
CA PHE A 495 -12.60 9.36 -20.91
C PHE A 495 -11.78 10.00 -22.03
N GLU A 496 -10.96 9.20 -22.72
CA GLU A 496 -10.03 9.70 -23.75
C GLU A 496 -10.79 10.36 -24.91
N GLU A 497 -11.72 9.62 -25.52
CA GLU A 497 -12.65 10.04 -26.57
C GLU A 497 -14.01 9.39 -26.29
N PHE A 498 -14.98 10.17 -25.83
CA PHE A 498 -16.32 9.65 -25.53
C PHE A 498 -17.41 10.50 -26.15
N SER A 499 -18.18 9.88 -27.05
CA SER A 499 -19.52 10.33 -27.42
C SER A 499 -20.49 9.17 -27.23
N GLN A 500 -21.70 9.46 -26.72
CA GLN A 500 -22.70 8.42 -26.47
C GLN A 500 -23.09 7.70 -27.77
N GLU A 501 -23.21 8.44 -28.87
CA GLU A 501 -23.57 7.89 -30.18
C GLU A 501 -22.50 6.94 -30.72
N GLU A 502 -21.22 7.32 -30.64
CA GLU A 502 -20.12 6.47 -31.10
C GLU A 502 -19.94 5.25 -30.21
N PHE A 503 -20.05 5.41 -28.88
CA PHE A 503 -20.00 4.29 -27.95
C PHE A 503 -21.05 3.23 -28.31
N ILE A 504 -22.31 3.63 -28.48
CA ILE A 504 -23.40 2.70 -28.83
C ILE A 504 -23.13 2.01 -30.19
N LYS A 505 -22.60 2.76 -31.16
CA LYS A 505 -22.26 2.22 -32.49
C LYS A 505 -21.15 1.17 -32.43
N VAL A 506 -20.11 1.40 -31.65
CA VAL A 506 -18.92 0.54 -31.57
C VAL A 506 -19.11 -0.62 -30.58
N GLN A 507 -19.86 -0.40 -29.49
CA GLN A 507 -20.08 -1.37 -28.41
C GLN A 507 -20.54 -2.72 -28.93
N ARG A 508 -21.54 -2.76 -29.82
CA ARG A 508 -22.06 -3.98 -30.45
C ARG A 508 -20.94 -4.82 -31.08
N LYS A 509 -20.10 -4.18 -31.89
CA LYS A 509 -19.02 -4.86 -32.63
C LYS A 509 -17.98 -5.41 -31.64
N LYS A 510 -17.60 -4.62 -30.64
CA LYS A 510 -16.60 -5.00 -29.64
C LYS A 510 -17.07 -6.14 -28.73
N LEU A 511 -18.33 -6.13 -28.29
CA LEU A 511 -18.89 -7.23 -27.52
C LEU A 511 -18.97 -8.53 -28.33
N LEU A 512 -19.33 -8.45 -29.62
CA LEU A 512 -19.31 -9.63 -30.50
C LEU A 512 -17.88 -10.18 -30.68
N GLU A 513 -16.89 -9.32 -30.96
CA GLU A 513 -15.48 -9.70 -31.04
C GLU A 513 -15.01 -10.39 -29.74
N PHE A 514 -15.44 -9.87 -28.58
CA PHE A 514 -15.07 -10.42 -27.28
C PHE A 514 -15.72 -11.80 -27.03
N LEU A 515 -17.00 -11.97 -27.38
CA LEU A 515 -17.70 -13.26 -27.31
C LEU A 515 -17.07 -14.32 -28.22
N GLU A 516 -16.74 -13.95 -29.46
CA GLU A 516 -16.09 -14.85 -30.41
C GLU A 516 -14.72 -15.29 -29.93
N LYS A 517 -13.91 -14.35 -29.39
CA LYS A 517 -12.61 -14.66 -28.79
C LYS A 517 -12.76 -15.61 -27.60
N ALA A 518 -13.68 -15.33 -26.67
CA ALA A 518 -13.94 -16.18 -25.52
C ALA A 518 -14.32 -17.61 -25.93
N PHE A 519 -15.15 -17.74 -26.97
CA PHE A 519 -15.51 -19.04 -27.53
C PHE A 519 -14.31 -19.78 -28.14
N LEU A 520 -13.43 -19.08 -28.87
CA LEU A 520 -12.23 -19.70 -29.45
C LEU A 520 -11.28 -20.22 -28.38
N GLU A 521 -11.07 -19.45 -27.30
CA GLU A 521 -10.25 -19.88 -26.16
C GLU A 521 -10.85 -21.09 -25.44
N TRP A 522 -12.18 -21.12 -25.27
CA TRP A 522 -12.89 -22.31 -24.79
C TRP A 522 -12.68 -23.51 -25.71
N GLN A 523 -12.73 -23.33 -27.03
CA GLN A 523 -12.52 -24.39 -28.02
C GLN A 523 -11.07 -24.95 -27.98
N GLU A 524 -10.10 -24.11 -27.63
CA GLU A 524 -8.70 -24.50 -27.38
C GLU A 524 -8.52 -25.30 -26.08
N GLY A 525 -9.56 -25.40 -25.26
CA GLY A 525 -9.59 -26.21 -24.04
C GLY A 525 -9.22 -25.44 -22.78
N LYS A 526 -9.16 -24.10 -22.83
CA LYS A 526 -9.03 -23.29 -21.62
C LYS A 526 -10.26 -23.48 -20.74
N SER A 527 -10.02 -23.66 -19.44
CA SER A 527 -11.11 -23.66 -18.46
C SER A 527 -11.73 -22.27 -18.34
N PHE A 528 -12.92 -22.19 -17.74
CA PHE A 528 -13.61 -20.91 -17.58
C PHE A 528 -12.76 -19.86 -16.83
N GLY A 529 -11.99 -20.26 -15.82
CA GLY A 529 -11.10 -19.34 -15.09
C GLY A 529 -9.82 -18.94 -15.83
N GLU A 530 -9.49 -19.59 -16.95
CA GLU A 530 -8.29 -19.30 -17.76
C GLU A 530 -8.62 -18.54 -19.05
N ALA A 531 -9.87 -18.59 -19.49
CA ALA A 531 -10.33 -17.95 -20.71
C ALA A 531 -10.71 -16.48 -20.46
N SER A 532 -10.34 -15.59 -21.39
CA SER A 532 -10.81 -14.21 -21.37
C SER A 532 -12.25 -14.16 -21.88
N HIS A 533 -13.21 -13.84 -21.01
CA HIS A 533 -14.63 -13.78 -21.36
C HIS A 533 -15.32 -12.53 -20.79
N PRO A 534 -16.36 -12.00 -21.46
CA PRO A 534 -17.22 -10.99 -20.84
C PRO A 534 -17.98 -11.59 -19.67
N LEU A 535 -18.31 -10.78 -18.67
CA LEU A 535 -19.01 -11.25 -17.47
C LEU A 535 -20.41 -11.80 -17.83
N GLY A 536 -21.03 -11.24 -18.86
CA GLY A 536 -22.33 -11.69 -19.37
C GLY A 536 -22.31 -12.99 -20.17
N PHE A 537 -21.16 -13.65 -20.30
CA PHE A 537 -21.00 -14.89 -21.05
C PHE A 537 -20.48 -16.01 -20.16
N SER A 538 -21.18 -17.15 -20.17
CA SER A 538 -20.70 -18.35 -19.51
C SER A 538 -21.05 -19.63 -20.26
N TRP A 539 -20.43 -20.73 -19.85
CA TRP A 539 -20.70 -22.05 -20.40
C TRP A 539 -20.65 -23.12 -19.33
N ASP A 540 -21.42 -24.19 -19.54
CA ASP A 540 -21.40 -25.36 -18.67
C ASP A 540 -20.63 -26.53 -19.29
N LYS A 541 -20.46 -27.59 -18.48
CA LYS A 541 -19.78 -28.83 -18.89
C LYS A 541 -20.54 -29.61 -19.97
N PHE A 542 -21.75 -29.19 -20.33
CA PHE A 542 -22.58 -29.81 -21.35
C PHE A 542 -22.57 -29.01 -22.66
N ASN A 543 -21.63 -28.09 -22.82
CA ASN A 543 -21.51 -27.20 -23.98
C ASN A 543 -22.76 -26.34 -24.20
N ASN A 544 -23.49 -26.01 -23.14
CA ASN A 544 -24.48 -24.94 -23.21
C ASN A 544 -23.79 -23.61 -22.96
N PHE A 545 -24.15 -22.60 -23.74
CA PHE A 545 -23.68 -21.24 -23.58
C PHE A 545 -24.79 -20.38 -23.00
N TYR A 546 -24.44 -19.50 -22.09
CA TYR A 546 -25.34 -18.57 -21.43
C TYR A 546 -24.89 -17.14 -21.76
N LEU A 547 -25.83 -16.31 -22.19
CA LEU A 547 -25.56 -14.93 -22.59
C LEU A 547 -26.59 -14.00 -21.95
N THR A 548 -26.12 -12.91 -21.37
CA THR A 548 -26.97 -11.76 -21.05
C THR A 548 -27.21 -10.91 -22.31
N GLU A 549 -28.28 -10.12 -22.29
CA GLU A 549 -28.48 -9.05 -23.26
C GLU A 549 -27.42 -7.94 -23.11
N ILE A 550 -27.15 -7.23 -24.21
CA ILE A 550 -26.28 -6.05 -24.21
C ILE A 550 -26.87 -4.96 -23.32
N PRO A 551 -26.11 -4.36 -22.39
CA PRO A 551 -26.59 -3.27 -21.56
C PRO A 551 -26.79 -1.98 -22.37
N ALA A 552 -28.04 -1.59 -22.58
CA ALA A 552 -28.41 -0.34 -23.25
C ALA A 552 -29.86 0.05 -22.93
N GLY A 553 -30.14 1.35 -22.92
CA GLY A 553 -31.49 1.90 -22.70
C GLY A 553 -32.11 1.47 -21.38
N ASP A 554 -33.12 0.59 -21.45
CA ASP A 554 -33.93 0.08 -20.34
C ASP A 554 -33.40 -1.24 -19.75
N ILE A 555 -32.27 -1.74 -20.28
CA ILE A 555 -31.67 -3.00 -19.88
C ILE A 555 -30.30 -2.74 -19.27
N THR A 556 -30.09 -3.25 -18.06
CA THR A 556 -28.83 -3.17 -17.31
C THR A 556 -28.29 -4.56 -17.01
N TYR A 557 -27.01 -4.62 -16.71
CA TYR A 557 -26.31 -5.84 -16.33
C TYR A 557 -26.22 -5.97 -14.81
N GLN A 558 -26.52 -7.14 -14.26
CA GLN A 558 -26.45 -7.42 -12.83
C GLN A 558 -25.54 -8.62 -12.55
N LEU A 559 -24.77 -8.52 -11.46
CA LEU A 559 -23.88 -9.57 -10.94
C LEU A 559 -24.45 -10.09 -9.62
N GLU A 560 -24.71 -11.40 -9.52
CA GLU A 560 -24.96 -12.04 -8.23
C GLU A 560 -23.65 -12.30 -7.46
N LYS A 561 -23.75 -12.45 -6.13
CA LYS A 561 -22.60 -12.71 -5.23
C LYS A 561 -21.76 -13.94 -5.63
N ASN A 562 -22.32 -14.85 -6.41
CA ASN A 562 -21.56 -15.91 -7.07
C ASN A 562 -21.35 -15.48 -8.52
N VAL A 563 -20.10 -15.27 -8.93
CA VAL A 563 -19.64 -14.79 -10.25
C VAL A 563 -20.22 -15.58 -11.47
N TRP A 564 -20.91 -16.69 -11.21
CA TRP A 564 -21.43 -17.67 -12.15
C TRP A 564 -22.87 -17.43 -12.63
N ASP A 565 -23.61 -16.50 -12.02
CA ASP A 565 -25.02 -16.23 -12.32
C ASP A 565 -25.31 -14.75 -12.64
N SER A 566 -24.62 -14.22 -13.65
CA SER A 566 -25.01 -12.93 -14.23
C SER A 566 -26.35 -12.99 -14.95
N TYR A 567 -27.08 -11.88 -14.94
CA TYR A 567 -28.34 -11.73 -15.67
C TYR A 567 -28.56 -10.30 -16.17
N SER A 568 -29.40 -10.18 -17.20
CA SER A 568 -29.95 -8.91 -17.64
C SER A 568 -31.17 -8.58 -16.83
N GLN A 569 -31.26 -7.33 -16.38
CA GLN A 569 -32.48 -6.78 -15.79
C GLN A 569 -33.06 -5.76 -16.76
N ALA A 570 -34.30 -5.97 -17.20
CA ALA A 570 -35.06 -5.01 -17.97
C ALA A 570 -36.15 -4.37 -17.11
N LYS A 571 -36.39 -3.07 -17.29
CA LYS A 571 -37.53 -2.37 -16.70
C LYS A 571 -38.16 -1.46 -17.75
N PHE A 572 -39.26 -1.90 -18.35
CA PHE A 572 -39.97 -1.14 -19.38
C PHE A 572 -41.10 -0.32 -18.75
N GLU A 573 -41.02 1.00 -18.83
CA GLU A 573 -41.96 1.91 -18.16
C GLU A 573 -43.26 2.14 -18.95
N LYS A 574 -43.30 1.79 -20.24
CA LYS A 574 -44.43 2.06 -21.13
C LYS A 574 -44.72 0.84 -22.01
N GLU A 575 -45.94 0.76 -22.54
CA GLU A 575 -46.24 -0.18 -23.62
C GLU A 575 -45.59 0.29 -24.93
N GLY A 576 -45.31 -0.67 -25.82
CA GLY A 576 -44.72 -0.39 -27.13
C GLY A 576 -43.43 -1.15 -27.40
N PHE A 577 -42.74 -0.74 -28.46
CA PHE A 577 -41.46 -1.31 -28.86
C PHE A 577 -40.31 -0.63 -28.11
N HIS A 578 -39.48 -1.43 -27.47
CA HIS A 578 -38.22 -1.06 -26.86
C HIS A 578 -37.11 -1.78 -27.62
N GLN A 579 -36.27 -1.01 -28.31
CA GLN A 579 -35.15 -1.55 -29.07
C GLN A 579 -33.98 -0.57 -29.01
N ASN A 580 -32.82 -1.06 -28.59
CA ASN A 580 -31.55 -0.35 -28.73
C ASN A 580 -30.65 -1.06 -29.75
N PRO A 581 -29.70 -0.35 -30.38
CA PRO A 581 -28.74 -0.97 -31.28
C PRO A 581 -28.03 -2.18 -30.64
N GLY A 582 -28.00 -3.32 -31.33
CA GLY A 582 -27.35 -4.54 -30.84
C GLY A 582 -28.18 -5.42 -29.89
N GLN A 583 -29.30 -4.93 -29.37
CA GLN A 583 -30.23 -5.71 -28.54
C GLN A 583 -31.26 -6.47 -29.38
N ASN A 584 -31.92 -7.44 -28.74
CA ASN A 584 -33.17 -7.98 -29.23
C ASN A 584 -34.28 -6.91 -29.23
N LYS A 585 -35.37 -7.17 -29.97
CA LYS A 585 -36.57 -6.34 -29.97
C LYS A 585 -37.50 -6.78 -28.84
N TYR A 586 -37.87 -5.83 -27.98
CA TYR A 586 -38.79 -6.05 -26.86
C TYR A 586 -40.10 -5.33 -27.14
N TYR A 587 -41.24 -6.02 -27.10
CA TYR A 587 -42.55 -5.44 -27.30
C TYR A 587 -43.45 -5.74 -26.10
N VAL A 588 -43.80 -4.70 -25.36
CA VAL A 588 -44.65 -4.78 -24.17
C VAL A 588 -46.09 -4.45 -24.56
N PHE A 589 -47.03 -5.36 -24.28
CA PHE A 589 -48.45 -5.20 -24.57
C PHE A 589 -49.30 -6.07 -23.65
N LYS A 590 -50.38 -5.54 -23.07
CA LYS A 590 -51.43 -6.32 -22.37
C LYS A 590 -50.84 -7.39 -21.43
N ASP A 591 -50.00 -6.95 -20.50
CA ASP A 591 -49.31 -7.77 -19.48
C ASP A 591 -48.40 -8.87 -20.03
N LYS A 592 -47.90 -8.68 -21.25
CA LYS A 592 -47.00 -9.62 -21.92
C LYS A 592 -45.79 -8.89 -22.48
N LEU A 593 -44.66 -9.57 -22.41
CA LEU A 593 -43.43 -9.20 -23.09
C LEU A 593 -43.20 -10.17 -24.23
N LYS A 594 -43.10 -9.63 -25.45
CA LYS A 594 -42.64 -10.36 -26.62
C LYS A 594 -41.18 -9.99 -26.89
N ILE A 595 -40.31 -11.00 -26.90
CA ILE A 595 -38.89 -10.84 -27.26
C ILE A 595 -38.69 -11.43 -28.66
N ILE A 596 -38.09 -10.63 -29.55
CA ILE A 596 -37.80 -11.00 -30.94
C ILE A 596 -36.29 -10.91 -31.16
N ILE A 597 -35.69 -12.04 -31.53
CA ILE A 597 -34.28 -12.12 -31.92
C ILE A 597 -34.22 -11.95 -33.45
N ASP A 598 -33.57 -10.89 -33.90
CA ASP A 598 -33.37 -10.59 -35.32
C ASP A 598 -31.89 -10.32 -35.65
N GLU A 599 -31.62 -10.05 -36.92
CA GLU A 599 -30.28 -9.82 -37.47
C GLU A 599 -29.54 -8.60 -36.92
N ASN A 600 -30.20 -7.74 -36.15
CA ASN A 600 -29.56 -6.59 -35.53
C ASN A 600 -29.00 -6.91 -34.13
N SER A 601 -29.37 -8.05 -33.54
CA SER A 601 -28.97 -8.43 -32.19
C SER A 601 -27.61 -9.15 -32.16
N VAL A 602 -26.80 -8.89 -31.14
CA VAL A 602 -25.53 -9.63 -30.93
C VAL A 602 -25.78 -11.10 -30.63
N LEU A 603 -26.86 -11.42 -29.92
CA LEU A 603 -27.28 -12.79 -29.69
C LEU A 603 -27.48 -13.55 -31.02
N TYR A 604 -28.13 -12.93 -32.00
CA TYR A 604 -28.29 -13.52 -33.32
C TYR A 604 -26.94 -13.76 -34.01
N HIS A 605 -26.06 -12.76 -34.05
CA HIS A 605 -24.75 -12.90 -34.67
C HIS A 605 -23.90 -13.99 -34.03
N PHE A 606 -23.85 -14.01 -32.70
CA PHE A 606 -23.14 -15.05 -31.97
C PHE A 606 -23.74 -16.44 -32.23
N PHE A 607 -25.08 -16.55 -32.29
CA PHE A 607 -25.75 -17.79 -32.65
C PHE A 607 -25.39 -18.25 -34.08
N GLN A 608 -25.33 -17.35 -35.06
CA GLN A 608 -24.90 -17.68 -36.42
C GLN A 608 -23.43 -18.09 -36.45
N PHE A 609 -22.56 -17.38 -35.73
CA PHE A 609 -21.16 -17.74 -35.55
C PHE A 609 -21.03 -19.17 -35.01
N LEU A 610 -21.75 -19.52 -33.95
CA LEU A 610 -21.78 -20.89 -33.41
C LEU A 610 -22.21 -21.93 -34.46
N LYS A 611 -23.23 -21.64 -35.29
CA LYS A 611 -23.61 -22.56 -36.39
C LYS A 611 -22.45 -22.84 -37.35
N THR A 612 -21.61 -21.85 -37.64
CA THR A 612 -20.43 -22.04 -38.50
C THR A 612 -19.39 -22.96 -37.86
N LYS A 613 -19.33 -23.01 -36.53
CA LYS A 613 -18.39 -23.82 -35.73
C LYS A 613 -18.96 -25.18 -35.30
N ASP A 614 -20.28 -25.38 -35.46
CA ASP A 614 -21.00 -26.60 -35.11
C ASP A 614 -20.86 -27.71 -36.18
N LYS A 615 -20.57 -28.94 -35.75
CA LYS A 615 -20.42 -30.12 -36.62
C LYS A 615 -21.69 -30.40 -37.42
N ASN A 616 -22.85 -30.18 -36.82
CA ASN A 616 -24.16 -30.44 -37.42
C ASN A 616 -24.72 -29.21 -38.15
N LYS A 617 -23.88 -28.20 -38.44
CA LYS A 617 -24.27 -26.92 -39.07
C LYS A 617 -25.48 -26.27 -38.39
N GLY A 618 -25.61 -26.45 -37.07
CA GLY A 618 -26.67 -25.87 -36.27
C GLY A 618 -28.01 -26.60 -36.28
N LYS A 619 -28.10 -27.82 -36.83
CA LYS A 619 -29.35 -28.60 -36.89
C LYS A 619 -30.00 -28.81 -35.51
N TYR A 620 -29.19 -28.94 -34.46
CA TYR A 620 -29.64 -29.19 -33.09
C TYR A 620 -29.49 -27.98 -32.16
N LEU A 621 -29.02 -26.85 -32.69
CA LEU A 621 -28.85 -25.64 -31.90
C LEU A 621 -30.19 -25.01 -31.58
N THR A 622 -30.40 -24.72 -30.30
CA THR A 622 -31.65 -24.16 -29.76
C THR A 622 -31.33 -22.95 -28.90
N ILE A 623 -32.10 -21.86 -29.04
CA ILE A 623 -32.04 -20.70 -28.15
C ILE A 623 -33.25 -20.76 -27.21
N SER A 624 -33.01 -20.61 -25.92
CA SER A 624 -34.05 -20.55 -24.88
C SER A 624 -33.89 -19.30 -24.02
N LEU A 625 -35.01 -18.78 -23.54
CA LEU A 625 -35.05 -17.75 -22.50
C LEU A 625 -35.02 -18.42 -21.13
N LEU A 626 -34.20 -17.90 -20.23
CA LEU A 626 -34.25 -18.19 -18.79
C LEU A 626 -34.66 -16.89 -18.12
N ALA A 627 -35.70 -16.91 -17.29
CA ALA A 627 -36.13 -15.72 -16.57
C ALA A 627 -36.69 -16.06 -15.19
N GLU A 628 -36.60 -15.11 -14.27
CA GLU A 628 -37.01 -15.31 -12.87
C GLU A 628 -38.50 -15.66 -12.73
N ASN A 629 -39.37 -14.99 -13.49
CA ASN A 629 -40.81 -15.23 -13.49
C ASN A 629 -41.24 -16.62 -14.02
N ILE A 630 -40.33 -17.37 -14.63
CA ILE A 630 -40.51 -18.76 -15.05
C ILE A 630 -39.55 -19.70 -14.29
N ALA A 631 -39.09 -19.30 -13.11
CA ALA A 631 -38.18 -20.04 -12.25
C ALA A 631 -36.89 -20.49 -12.95
N TRP A 632 -36.37 -19.65 -13.87
CA TRP A 632 -35.17 -19.92 -14.68
C TRP A 632 -35.24 -21.21 -15.50
N VAL A 633 -36.45 -21.69 -15.81
CA VAL A 633 -36.65 -22.86 -16.68
C VAL A 633 -36.41 -22.46 -18.14
N PRO A 634 -35.62 -23.23 -18.93
CA PRO A 634 -35.38 -22.91 -20.34
C PRO A 634 -36.68 -22.95 -21.15
N LEU A 635 -37.11 -21.80 -21.66
CA LEU A 635 -38.26 -21.67 -22.56
C LEU A 635 -37.76 -21.44 -23.99
N PRO A 636 -37.92 -22.40 -24.92
CA PRO A 636 -37.34 -22.30 -26.26
C PRO A 636 -38.03 -21.22 -27.11
N PHE A 637 -37.24 -20.47 -27.87
CA PHE A 637 -37.77 -19.54 -28.87
C PHE A 637 -38.41 -20.30 -30.03
N LYS A 638 -39.53 -19.78 -30.53
CA LYS A 638 -40.24 -20.35 -31.70
C LYS A 638 -39.84 -19.60 -32.96
N ARG A 639 -39.55 -20.33 -34.03
CA ARG A 639 -39.29 -19.74 -35.35
C ARG A 639 -40.59 -19.29 -35.99
N LYS A 640 -40.67 -18.02 -36.40
CA LYS A 640 -41.74 -17.48 -37.23
C LYS A 640 -41.13 -16.74 -38.41
N ASN A 641 -41.39 -17.21 -39.62
CA ASN A 641 -40.84 -16.66 -40.85
C ASN A 641 -39.31 -16.49 -40.77
N SER A 642 -38.83 -15.24 -40.75
CA SER A 642 -37.41 -14.86 -40.73
C SER A 642 -36.80 -14.63 -39.35
N HIS A 643 -37.58 -14.65 -38.25
CA HIS A 643 -37.07 -14.35 -36.89
C HIS A 643 -37.45 -15.42 -35.85
N LEU A 644 -36.80 -15.35 -34.69
CA LEU A 644 -37.14 -16.14 -33.51
C LEU A 644 -37.92 -15.25 -32.54
N GLU A 645 -39.06 -15.73 -32.02
CA GLU A 645 -39.84 -14.98 -31.03
C GLU A 645 -40.30 -15.86 -29.87
N ILE A 646 -40.52 -15.20 -28.74
CA ILE A 646 -41.12 -15.77 -27.53
C ILE A 646 -42.07 -14.75 -26.90
N LYS A 647 -43.09 -15.25 -26.19
CA LYS A 647 -44.04 -14.42 -25.44
C LYS A 647 -44.10 -14.95 -24.01
N ILE A 648 -43.98 -14.06 -23.05
CA ILE A 648 -44.02 -14.38 -21.63
C ILE A 648 -44.90 -13.35 -20.88
N PRO A 649 -45.44 -13.70 -19.70
CA PRO A 649 -46.06 -12.72 -18.82
C PRO A 649 -45.07 -11.64 -18.38
N TYR A 650 -45.48 -10.38 -18.36
CA TYR A 650 -44.67 -9.26 -17.89
C TYR A 650 -45.55 -8.14 -17.36
N ILE A 651 -45.20 -7.58 -16.20
CA ILE A 651 -45.91 -6.46 -15.60
C ILE A 651 -45.13 -5.19 -15.92
N ILE A 652 -45.80 -4.19 -16.50
CA ILE A 652 -45.19 -2.90 -16.84
C ILE A 652 -44.55 -2.29 -15.59
N SER A 653 -43.36 -1.70 -15.74
CA SER A 653 -42.55 -1.12 -14.66
C SER A 653 -42.02 -2.11 -13.62
N ALA A 654 -42.35 -3.41 -13.71
CA ALA A 654 -41.71 -4.42 -12.87
C ALA A 654 -40.31 -4.78 -13.42
N PRO A 655 -39.33 -5.03 -12.54
CA PRO A 655 -38.04 -5.56 -12.98
C PRO A 655 -38.21 -6.96 -13.55
N PHE A 656 -37.59 -7.21 -14.70
CA PHE A 656 -37.59 -8.51 -15.38
C PHE A 656 -36.16 -9.00 -15.53
N ASN A 657 -35.81 -10.02 -14.74
CA ASN A 657 -34.48 -10.63 -14.72
C ASN A 657 -34.44 -11.83 -15.66
N PHE A 658 -33.49 -11.86 -16.59
CA PHE A 658 -33.40 -12.89 -17.62
C PHE A 658 -31.98 -13.09 -18.19
N LYS A 659 -31.77 -14.23 -18.83
CA LYS A 659 -30.62 -14.52 -19.70
C LYS A 659 -30.99 -15.52 -20.78
N PHE A 660 -30.15 -15.64 -21.80
CA PHE A 660 -30.35 -16.56 -22.92
C PHE A 660 -29.49 -17.80 -22.75
N LYS A 661 -30.03 -18.95 -23.13
CA LYS A 661 -29.32 -20.23 -23.16
C LYS A 661 -29.28 -20.74 -24.59
N ILE A 662 -28.09 -21.07 -25.08
CA ILE A 662 -27.87 -21.78 -26.34
C ILE A 662 -27.46 -23.20 -26.01
N SER A 663 -28.23 -24.19 -26.48
CA SER A 663 -28.00 -25.61 -26.22
C SER A 663 -27.92 -26.43 -27.51
N GLY A 664 -27.31 -27.62 -27.42
CA GLY A 664 -27.19 -28.56 -28.54
C GLY A 664 -25.95 -28.35 -29.43
N PHE A 665 -24.96 -27.58 -28.95
CA PHE A 665 -23.73 -27.33 -29.68
C PHE A 665 -22.81 -28.57 -29.69
N SER A 666 -22.30 -28.91 -30.86
CA SER A 666 -21.37 -30.02 -31.11
C SER A 666 -20.11 -29.49 -31.81
N PRO A 667 -18.95 -29.39 -31.15
CA PRO A 667 -17.75 -28.80 -31.74
C PRO A 667 -17.21 -29.60 -32.94
N LYS A 668 -16.73 -28.90 -33.98
CA LYS A 668 -16.11 -29.51 -35.18
C LYS A 668 -14.76 -30.21 -34.91
N ASN A 669 -13.90 -29.62 -34.08
CA ASN A 669 -12.58 -30.13 -33.70
C ASN A 669 -12.43 -30.04 -32.18
N ASN A 670 -12.28 -31.17 -31.49
CA ASN A 670 -11.96 -31.21 -30.05
C ASN A 670 -10.48 -31.57 -29.86
N LYS A 671 -9.65 -30.62 -29.46
CA LYS A 671 -8.37 -30.91 -28.80
C LYS A 671 -8.49 -30.95 -27.27
N GLY A 672 -9.64 -30.56 -26.71
CA GLY A 672 -9.95 -30.60 -25.28
C GLY A 672 -10.43 -31.98 -24.79
N LYS A 673 -9.90 -32.40 -23.64
CA LYS A 673 -10.12 -33.69 -22.95
C LYS A 673 -11.56 -34.21 -23.04
N HIS A 674 -11.70 -35.49 -23.42
CA HIS A 674 -12.90 -36.28 -23.13
C HIS A 674 -13.17 -36.26 -21.62
N ILE A 675 -14.15 -35.50 -21.16
CA ILE A 675 -14.73 -35.70 -19.83
C ILE A 675 -15.55 -36.99 -19.92
N LYS A 676 -15.06 -38.07 -19.31
CA LYS A 676 -15.86 -39.28 -19.08
C LYS A 676 -17.05 -38.89 -18.20
N TYR A 677 -18.25 -38.96 -18.77
CA TYR A 677 -19.49 -38.73 -18.03
C TYR A 677 -19.68 -39.84 -16.99
N SER A 678 -19.89 -39.46 -15.74
CA SER A 678 -20.29 -40.37 -14.66
C SER A 678 -21.78 -40.67 -14.75
N PHE A 679 -22.19 -41.92 -14.50
CA PHE A 679 -23.61 -42.33 -14.39
C PHE A 679 -24.40 -41.45 -13.41
N LYS A 680 -23.72 -40.87 -12.42
CA LYS A 680 -24.27 -39.94 -11.42
C LYS A 680 -24.75 -38.61 -12.03
N ASP A 681 -24.09 -38.12 -13.08
CA ASP A 681 -24.48 -36.89 -13.78
C ASP A 681 -25.70 -37.11 -14.70
N TYR A 682 -25.84 -38.33 -15.24
CA TYR A 682 -27.03 -38.74 -15.98
C TYR A 682 -28.26 -38.86 -15.06
N LEU A 683 -28.08 -39.40 -13.85
CA LEU A 683 -29.13 -39.52 -12.83
C LEU A 683 -29.67 -38.16 -12.36
N LYS A 684 -28.79 -37.17 -12.15
CA LYS A 684 -29.20 -35.79 -11.81
C LYS A 684 -30.08 -35.16 -12.88
N LYS A 685 -29.81 -35.45 -14.15
CA LYS A 685 -30.59 -34.97 -15.28
C LYS A 685 -32.01 -35.57 -15.31
N ILE A 686 -32.12 -36.86 -14.98
CA ILE A 686 -33.42 -37.56 -14.87
C ILE A 686 -34.23 -37.02 -13.67
N LEU A 687 -33.59 -36.84 -12.52
CA LEU A 687 -34.24 -36.30 -11.32
C LEU A 687 -34.75 -34.86 -11.52
N GLY A 688 -34.00 -34.01 -12.23
CA GLY A 688 -34.47 -32.68 -12.61
C GLY A 688 -35.67 -32.67 -13.56
N TYR A 689 -35.77 -33.66 -14.46
CA TYR A 689 -36.95 -33.85 -15.32
C TYR A 689 -38.18 -34.35 -14.54
N LEU A 690 -37.98 -35.14 -13.49
CA LEU A 690 -39.04 -35.61 -12.59
C LEU A 690 -39.59 -34.49 -11.69
N ASP A 691 -38.71 -33.65 -11.14
CA ASP A 691 -39.11 -32.46 -10.37
C ASP A 691 -39.92 -31.48 -11.25
N PHE A 692 -39.55 -31.34 -12.53
CA PHE A 692 -40.30 -30.58 -13.52
C PHE A 692 -41.74 -31.09 -13.73
N TYR A 693 -41.94 -32.40 -13.87
CA TYR A 693 -43.28 -32.98 -14.03
C TYR A 693 -44.14 -32.79 -12.78
N LEU A 694 -43.54 -32.94 -11.60
CA LEU A 694 -44.20 -32.71 -10.31
C LEU A 694 -44.63 -31.25 -10.14
N ARG A 695 -43.76 -30.28 -10.42
CA ARG A 695 -44.09 -28.85 -10.34
C ARG A 695 -45.11 -28.41 -11.39
N LYS A 696 -45.06 -28.99 -12.59
CA LYS A 696 -46.05 -28.74 -13.65
C LYS A 696 -47.44 -29.27 -13.27
N LEU A 697 -47.51 -30.43 -12.60
CA LEU A 697 -48.75 -30.97 -12.03
C LEU A 697 -49.31 -30.06 -10.93
N ILE A 698 -48.45 -29.56 -10.05
CA ILE A 698 -48.85 -28.63 -8.97
C ILE A 698 -49.36 -27.30 -9.55
N TRP A 699 -48.74 -26.78 -10.61
CA TRP A 699 -49.17 -25.53 -11.27
C TRP A 699 -50.41 -25.68 -12.16
N GLN A 700 -50.77 -26.89 -12.57
CA GLN A 700 -52.04 -27.16 -13.27
C GLN A 700 -53.22 -27.43 -12.32
N LEU A 701 -52.94 -27.59 -11.02
CA LEU A 701 -53.91 -27.91 -9.97
C LEU A 701 -54.17 -26.75 -9.00
N GLY A 702 -53.44 -25.64 -9.09
CA GLY A 702 -53.67 -24.39 -8.36
C GLY A 702 -53.75 -23.22 -9.32
#